data_AF-A0A4U0TJA4-F1
#
_entry.id   AF-A0A4U0TJA4-F1
#
_cell.length_a   1.000
_cell.length_b   1.000
_cell.length_c   1.000
_cell.angle_alpha   90.00
_cell.angle_beta   90.00
_cell.angle_gamma   90.00
#
_symmetry.space_group_name_H-M   'P 1'
#
loop_
_entity.id
_entity.type
_entity.pdbx_description
1 polymer ?
#
loop_
_entity_poly.entity_id
_entity_poly.type
_entity_poly.pdbx_seq_one_letter_code
_entity_poly.pdbx_strand_id
1 'polypeptide(L)'
;MAGSSLQVLPQGAGYGIVIGIGGVFALFMLGVTWLQNRYTRFSTKQAEEFNTASRSVKPGLIAAGIVSSWTWSATLLTSSTFAYSYGVCSPMWYGAMGTFQILLFALIAIKIKANAPGAHTFPEIVLARHGKVAHLTYLFNGLVTNMLVGACLVLGGSQVVSTLTGMNVYAACFLVPLVVAAYVIAGGLRSTFIADYAHTVILFIVIFVFGFSMYATNDLVGSPSKFYDLLQDASEAMPIPGNVNKSYLSFRSVDGLVFAIDLFASGFSTVWLDQAYWQRAIASKPETSVRAYILGGIAWYGIPFGFATAMGLGCAALTGNPRFPTYPDPLSTAENNAGLSSPATAITLLGQGGAVLMLVLLFMAVTSSTSAELIAVSSLLAFDVYKTYVRPDASSKTLVQVSHYGIVLYALVLAGFCCILNAVGLNLTWVLTILAIMVGGASIPIGMVLLWKRMSTVATIASPWIALVCGLIAWFVTTWERSGEITVETSGNTTNAVAGNVTSLGIGFFTSVVLTFAFPRQYSSIDARHIERSNKIKGIPMHSSIAVTPTGLATDSPSVAGLPPTRLPSPFSKEENSSDAEGKTKSESGAQPKSAPAPDLFVPTGNEVVDFLETKQMEPMDPVEVKRGERLAIGANLVFFFIAIILVPLTLFGTRYIYSKSFFTGWVVASFSHQSSPLTEATEIIGSPLPPSSAKTRAAMLASLAVLLLGSAGALLFAPWFWSSESTTQAISPLLPPANMTVKNSSASALSLRSSPSSATSTPVLSTESDTGVRVEHITDANLRGGQEVERRTAGGCYFCSEPGWTGQCGYALSVMGTRYSMESWTWTAVGFGPDEDARCFIYSDYGCDSQDSLSVEYPGYADLGSVGWSQRLRSWQCLFRYDPQTGSKARGNETNPHD
;
A
#
# COMPACT_ATOMS: atom_id res chain seq x y z
N MET A 1 -20.97 30.48 29.96
CA MET A 1 -20.73 29.20 29.27
C MET A 1 -21.93 28.32 29.53
N ALA A 2 -22.96 28.42 28.69
CA ALA A 2 -24.07 27.47 28.72
C ALA A 2 -23.53 26.15 28.15
N GLY A 3 -23.69 25.03 28.88
CA GLY A 3 -23.31 23.71 28.38
C GLY A 3 -24.09 23.40 27.11
N SER A 4 -23.46 22.74 26.15
CA SER A 4 -24.16 22.19 25.00
C SER A 4 -25.24 21.22 25.48
N SER A 5 -26.42 21.25 24.87
CA SER A 5 -27.54 20.29 25.05
C SER A 5 -27.10 18.82 25.07
N LEU A 6 -25.99 18.51 24.37
CA LEU A 6 -25.39 17.18 24.23
C LEU A 6 -24.36 16.81 25.32
N GLN A 7 -24.09 17.69 26.29
CA GLN A 7 -23.16 17.40 27.38
C GLN A 7 -23.81 16.48 28.42
N VAL A 8 -23.62 15.17 28.25
CA VAL A 8 -24.20 14.14 29.14
C VAL A 8 -23.19 13.51 30.11
N LEU A 9 -21.90 13.79 29.93
CA LEU A 9 -20.82 13.26 30.77
C LEU A 9 -20.09 14.40 31.53
N PRO A 10 -19.51 14.09 32.70
CA PRO A 10 -18.68 15.05 33.43
C PRO A 10 -17.33 15.26 32.74
N GLN A 11 -16.70 16.41 33.00
CA GLN A 11 -15.41 16.77 32.42
C GLN A 11 -14.31 15.74 32.71
N GLY A 12 -14.36 15.12 33.89
CA GLY A 12 -13.44 14.04 34.27
C GLY A 12 -13.48 12.83 33.35
N ALA A 13 -14.63 12.53 32.72
CA ALA A 13 -14.74 11.45 31.76
C ALA A 13 -13.94 11.75 30.48
N GLY A 14 -13.93 13.02 30.02
CA GLY A 14 -13.14 13.45 28.87
C GLY A 14 -11.64 13.27 29.10
N TYR A 15 -11.13 13.81 30.21
CA TYR A 15 -9.72 13.61 30.58
C TYR A 15 -9.39 12.14 30.86
N GLY A 16 -10.30 11.38 31.48
CA GLY A 16 -10.13 9.96 31.74
C GLY A 16 -10.01 9.11 30.47
N ILE A 17 -10.76 9.45 29.41
CA ILE A 17 -10.64 8.76 28.12
C ILE A 17 -9.36 9.19 27.40
N VAL A 18 -9.12 10.49 27.25
CA VAL A 18 -7.97 10.99 26.48
C VAL A 18 -6.64 10.62 27.13
N ILE A 19 -6.50 10.84 28.44
CA ILE A 19 -5.25 10.58 29.18
C ILE A 19 -5.23 9.16 29.73
N GLY A 20 -6.33 8.70 30.33
CA GLY A 20 -6.38 7.40 31.01
C GLY A 20 -6.36 6.23 30.03
N ILE A 21 -7.38 6.12 29.15
CA ILE A 21 -7.41 5.05 28.14
C ILE A 21 -6.22 5.18 27.20
N GLY A 22 -5.90 6.41 26.77
CA GLY A 22 -4.71 6.68 25.97
C GLY A 22 -3.40 6.25 26.63
N GLY A 23 -3.24 6.53 27.92
CA GLY A 23 -2.06 6.11 28.69
C GLY A 23 -1.98 4.60 28.87
N VAL A 24 -3.10 3.92 29.17
CA VAL A 24 -3.16 2.45 29.23
C VAL A 24 -2.80 1.83 27.89
N PHE A 25 -3.34 2.37 26.80
CA PHE A 25 -3.03 1.92 25.45
C PHE A 25 -1.55 2.17 25.10
N ALA A 26 -1.01 3.34 25.44
CA ALA A 26 0.40 3.64 25.26
C ALA A 26 1.29 2.66 26.04
N LEU A 27 0.97 2.35 27.31
CA LEU A 27 1.69 1.36 28.11
C LEU A 27 1.61 -0.05 27.50
N PHE A 28 0.43 -0.45 27.01
CA PHE A 28 0.25 -1.70 26.29
C PHE A 28 1.16 -1.75 25.05
N MET A 29 1.18 -0.69 24.24
CA MET A 29 2.02 -0.62 23.04
C MET A 29 3.51 -0.56 23.36
N LEU A 30 3.90 0.10 24.46
CA LEU A 30 5.27 0.08 24.96
C LEU A 30 5.67 -1.34 25.40
N GLY A 31 4.76 -2.09 26.03
CA GLY A 31 4.95 -3.50 26.37
C GLY A 31 5.12 -4.38 25.13
N VAL A 32 4.27 -4.21 24.11
CA VAL A 32 4.40 -4.92 22.81
C VAL A 32 5.73 -4.59 22.14
N THR A 33 6.12 -3.31 22.15
CA THR A 33 7.38 -2.84 21.57
C THR A 33 8.59 -3.39 22.32
N TRP A 34 8.54 -3.43 23.66
CA TRP A 34 9.56 -4.05 24.48
C TRP A 34 9.70 -5.54 24.17
N LEU A 35 8.57 -6.26 24.06
CA LEU A 35 8.56 -7.67 23.70
C LEU A 35 9.14 -7.90 22.30
N GLN A 36 8.76 -7.05 21.33
CA GLN A 36 9.30 -7.08 19.98
C GLN A 36 10.82 -6.90 19.99
N ASN A 37 11.32 -5.84 20.64
CA ASN A 37 12.76 -5.54 20.71
C ASN A 37 13.56 -6.62 21.46
N ARG A 38 12.93 -7.34 22.41
CA ARG A 38 13.58 -8.34 23.26
C ARG A 38 13.61 -9.75 22.66
N TYR A 39 12.54 -10.15 21.97
CA TYR A 39 12.33 -11.52 21.51
C TYR A 39 12.25 -11.68 19.99
N THR A 40 12.15 -10.59 19.23
CA THR A 40 12.15 -10.65 17.77
C THR A 40 13.44 -10.09 17.19
N ARG A 41 13.71 -10.46 15.94
CA ARG A 41 14.84 -9.93 15.17
C ARG A 41 14.58 -8.51 14.63
N PHE A 42 13.42 -7.92 14.91
CA PHE A 42 13.03 -6.61 14.37
C PHE A 42 13.22 -5.52 15.43
N SER A 43 14.33 -4.77 15.31
CA SER A 43 14.67 -3.73 16.27
C SER A 43 14.24 -2.33 15.81
N THR A 44 13.42 -1.67 16.61
CA THR A 44 12.98 -0.26 16.41
C THR A 44 14.12 0.76 16.42
N LYS A 45 15.34 0.37 16.80
CA LYS A 45 16.52 1.25 16.82
C LYS A 45 17.12 1.50 15.43
N GLN A 46 16.69 0.75 14.42
CA GLN A 46 17.15 0.87 13.03
C GLN A 46 16.16 1.73 12.24
N ALA A 47 16.67 2.63 11.39
CA ALA A 47 15.84 3.54 10.60
C ALA A 47 14.90 2.80 9.64
N GLU A 48 15.38 1.69 9.07
CA GLU A 48 14.61 0.84 8.16
C GLU A 48 13.43 0.17 8.87
N GLU A 49 13.65 -0.44 10.03
CA GLU A 49 12.56 -1.03 10.81
C GLU A 49 11.60 0.04 11.36
N PHE A 50 12.12 1.18 11.81
CA PHE A 50 11.32 2.27 12.36
C PHE A 50 10.39 2.89 11.32
N ASN A 51 10.88 3.19 10.11
CA ASN A 51 10.14 3.93 9.09
C ASN A 51 9.48 3.04 8.03
N THR A 52 9.95 1.82 7.77
CA THR A 52 9.38 0.95 6.72
C THR A 52 8.95 -0.42 7.24
N ALA A 53 9.09 -0.70 8.54
CA ALA A 53 8.84 -2.03 9.11
C ALA A 53 9.58 -3.15 8.36
N SER A 54 10.79 -2.84 7.87
CA SER A 54 11.62 -3.72 7.05
C SER A 54 10.88 -4.32 5.84
N ARG A 55 9.87 -3.61 5.31
CA ARG A 55 9.05 -3.99 4.14
C ARG A 55 8.48 -5.42 4.20
N SER A 56 8.19 -5.91 5.41
CA SER A 56 7.93 -7.34 5.67
C SER A 56 6.57 -7.62 6.30
N VAL A 57 5.68 -6.63 6.33
CA VAL A 57 4.37 -6.75 6.98
C VAL A 57 3.44 -7.63 6.15
N LYS A 58 2.76 -8.57 6.83
CA LYS A 58 1.87 -9.56 6.19
C LYS A 58 0.56 -8.93 5.70
N PRO A 59 -0.10 -9.50 4.68
CA PRO A 59 -1.28 -8.91 4.03
C PRO A 59 -2.46 -8.63 4.94
N GLY A 60 -2.79 -9.56 5.85
CA GLY A 60 -3.90 -9.36 6.78
C GLY A 60 -3.67 -8.16 7.71
N LEU A 61 -2.44 -7.99 8.20
CA LEU A 61 -2.07 -6.87 9.05
C LEU A 61 -1.99 -5.55 8.26
N ILE A 62 -1.56 -5.59 6.99
CA ILE A 62 -1.67 -4.42 6.09
C ILE A 62 -3.14 -4.05 5.86
N ALA A 63 -4.01 -5.02 5.55
CA ALA A 63 -5.43 -4.77 5.31
C ALA A 63 -6.12 -4.17 6.55
N ALA A 64 -5.87 -4.74 7.74
CA ALA A 64 -6.33 -4.18 9.00
C ALA A 64 -5.78 -2.77 9.25
N GLY A 65 -4.48 -2.56 8.95
CA GLY A 65 -3.87 -1.24 9.01
C GLY A 65 -4.52 -0.22 8.07
N ILE A 66 -4.86 -0.62 6.85
CA ILE A 66 -5.57 0.23 5.86
C ILE A 66 -6.94 0.61 6.42
N VAL A 67 -7.74 -0.37 6.85
CA VAL A 67 -9.07 -0.15 7.44
C VAL A 67 -8.99 0.80 8.64
N SER A 68 -8.06 0.54 9.56
CA SER A 68 -7.87 1.37 10.75
C SER A 68 -7.50 2.81 10.39
N SER A 69 -6.50 2.97 9.53
CA SER A 69 -5.98 4.29 9.17
C SER A 69 -6.97 5.19 8.46
N TRP A 70 -7.93 4.60 7.72
CA TRP A 70 -9.00 5.28 7.02
C TRP A 70 -10.27 5.48 7.84
N THR A 71 -10.39 4.80 8.98
CA THR A 71 -11.55 4.98 9.85
C THR A 71 -11.32 6.20 10.73
N TRP A 72 -11.34 7.37 10.09
CA TRP A 72 -11.17 8.67 10.72
C TRP A 72 -12.36 9.01 11.60
N SER A 73 -12.18 10.03 12.46
CA SER A 73 -13.30 10.75 13.07
C SER A 73 -14.30 11.23 12.01
N ALA A 74 -13.82 11.80 10.90
CA ALA A 74 -14.66 12.20 9.76
C ALA A 74 -15.44 11.02 9.15
N THR A 75 -14.80 9.86 8.97
CA THR A 75 -15.46 8.67 8.39
C THR A 75 -16.69 8.25 9.19
N LEU A 76 -16.70 8.45 10.51
CA LEU A 76 -17.83 8.08 11.37
C LEU A 76 -18.80 9.25 11.58
N LEU A 77 -18.28 10.44 11.85
CA LEU A 77 -19.06 11.64 12.18
C LEU A 77 -19.66 12.30 10.94
N THR A 78 -18.83 12.55 9.93
CA THR A 78 -19.21 13.29 8.73
C THR A 78 -20.13 12.45 7.84
N SER A 79 -19.86 11.15 7.68
CA SER A 79 -20.77 10.24 6.96
C SER A 79 -22.17 10.19 7.61
N SER A 80 -22.24 10.16 8.95
CA SER A 80 -23.49 10.19 9.70
C SER A 80 -24.21 11.54 9.58
N THR A 81 -23.45 12.63 9.58
CA THR A 81 -23.97 14.01 9.39
C THR A 81 -24.60 14.17 8.03
N PHE A 82 -23.96 13.62 7.00
CA PHE A 82 -24.52 13.64 5.65
C PHE A 82 -25.69 12.68 5.47
N ALA A 83 -25.74 11.56 6.19
CA ALA A 83 -26.92 10.71 6.23
C ALA A 83 -28.11 11.42 6.89
N TYR A 84 -27.87 12.15 7.99
CA TYR A 84 -28.88 13.02 8.62
C TYR A 84 -29.32 14.18 7.71
N SER A 85 -28.43 14.71 6.88
CA SER A 85 -28.74 15.88 6.04
C SER A 85 -29.39 15.53 4.71
N TYR A 86 -28.99 14.41 4.08
CA TYR A 86 -29.39 14.07 2.69
C TYR A 86 -30.09 12.71 2.56
N GLY A 87 -30.22 11.95 3.63
CA GLY A 87 -30.93 10.67 3.66
C GLY A 87 -30.09 9.47 3.20
N VAL A 88 -30.78 8.43 2.76
CA VAL A 88 -30.24 7.07 2.56
C VAL A 88 -29.14 6.98 1.48
N CYS A 89 -28.99 7.99 0.62
CA CYS A 89 -27.95 8.00 -0.40
C CYS A 89 -26.53 8.23 0.17
N SER A 90 -26.40 9.02 1.24
CA SER A 90 -25.10 9.47 1.74
C SER A 90 -24.19 8.35 2.24
N PRO A 91 -24.66 7.36 3.04
CA PRO A 91 -23.80 6.27 3.48
C PRO A 91 -23.15 5.51 2.32
N MET A 92 -23.89 5.29 1.23
CA MET A 92 -23.39 4.59 0.05
C MET A 92 -22.43 5.46 -0.77
N TRP A 93 -22.77 6.72 -1.02
CA TRP A 93 -21.86 7.63 -1.71
C TRP A 93 -20.54 7.80 -0.95
N TYR A 94 -20.60 7.96 0.37
CA TYR A 94 -19.42 8.10 1.21
C TYR A 94 -18.52 6.87 1.11
N GLY A 95 -19.09 5.67 1.33
CA GLY A 95 -18.34 4.42 1.25
C GLY A 95 -17.79 4.17 -0.16
N ALA A 96 -18.60 4.37 -1.20
CA ALA A 96 -18.22 4.06 -2.57
C ALA A 96 -17.07 4.96 -3.08
N MET A 97 -17.16 6.28 -2.84
CA MET A 97 -16.12 7.22 -3.30
C MET A 97 -14.78 6.96 -2.60
N GLY A 98 -14.80 6.79 -1.28
CA GLY A 98 -13.57 6.50 -0.51
C GLY A 98 -12.94 5.15 -0.90
N THR A 99 -13.73 4.08 -0.98
CA THR A 99 -13.20 2.76 -1.35
C THR A 99 -12.56 2.77 -2.73
N PHE A 100 -13.16 3.46 -3.71
CA PHE A 100 -12.58 3.55 -5.04
C PHE A 100 -11.18 4.17 -5.04
N GLN A 101 -10.95 5.20 -4.22
CA GLN A 101 -9.64 5.84 -4.09
C GLN A 101 -8.60 4.89 -3.45
N ILE A 102 -9.00 4.11 -2.43
CA ILE A 102 -8.16 3.07 -1.81
C ILE A 102 -7.79 1.99 -2.82
N LEU A 103 -8.77 1.49 -3.56
CA LEU A 103 -8.58 0.43 -4.55
C LEU A 103 -7.65 0.89 -5.66
N LEU A 104 -7.75 2.14 -6.12
CA LEU A 104 -6.84 2.66 -7.13
C LEU A 104 -5.41 2.78 -6.60
N PHE A 105 -5.24 3.05 -5.30
CA PHE A 105 -3.92 3.07 -4.67
C PHE A 105 -3.22 1.69 -4.72
N ALA A 106 -3.95 0.59 -4.92
CA ALA A 106 -3.33 -0.72 -5.18
C ALA A 106 -2.41 -0.70 -6.42
N LEU A 107 -2.72 0.11 -7.44
CA LEU A 107 -1.87 0.31 -8.62
C LEU A 107 -0.59 1.06 -8.27
N ILE A 108 -0.69 2.07 -7.42
CA ILE A 108 0.46 2.81 -6.90
C ILE A 108 1.34 1.87 -6.08
N ALA A 109 0.75 1.08 -5.19
CA ALA A 109 1.46 0.13 -4.34
C ALA A 109 2.32 -0.85 -5.15
N ILE A 110 1.77 -1.46 -6.22
CA ILE A 110 2.55 -2.39 -7.05
C ILE A 110 3.62 -1.68 -7.89
N LYS A 111 3.35 -0.47 -8.38
CA LYS A 111 4.32 0.29 -9.18
C LYS A 111 5.50 0.79 -8.36
N ILE A 112 5.32 1.08 -7.08
CA ILE A 112 6.44 1.37 -6.18
C ILE A 112 7.37 0.16 -6.12
N LYS A 113 6.84 -1.07 -5.98
CA LYS A 113 7.64 -2.30 -5.92
C LYS A 113 8.34 -2.62 -7.24
N ALA A 114 7.71 -2.28 -8.36
CA ALA A 114 8.28 -2.51 -9.69
C ALA A 114 9.34 -1.48 -10.09
N ASN A 115 9.17 -0.21 -9.70
CA ASN A 115 9.98 0.90 -10.24
C ASN A 115 10.86 1.60 -9.20
N ALA A 116 10.51 1.53 -7.92
CA ALA A 116 11.17 2.26 -6.85
C ALA A 116 11.20 1.44 -5.52
N PRO A 117 11.69 0.18 -5.52
CA PRO A 117 11.67 -0.67 -4.33
C PRO A 117 12.48 -0.10 -3.16
N GLY A 118 13.47 0.75 -3.46
CA GLY A 118 14.36 1.38 -2.49
C GLY A 118 13.85 2.68 -1.86
N ALA A 119 12.67 3.17 -2.24
CA ALA A 119 12.12 4.41 -1.70
C ALA A 119 11.67 4.25 -0.23
N HIS A 120 11.85 5.30 0.57
CA HIS A 120 11.33 5.45 1.93
C HIS A 120 10.10 6.35 1.96
N THR A 121 10.03 7.31 1.05
CA THR A 121 8.90 8.24 0.89
C THR A 121 8.52 8.46 -0.57
N PHE A 122 7.33 9.00 -0.84
CA PHE A 122 6.91 9.28 -2.21
C PHE A 122 7.67 10.45 -2.87
N PRO A 123 8.08 11.52 -2.16
CA PRO A 123 8.84 12.59 -2.79
C PRO A 123 10.21 12.11 -3.27
N GLU A 124 10.87 11.17 -2.59
CA GLU A 124 12.12 10.55 -3.09
C GLU A 124 11.98 9.97 -4.51
N ILE A 125 10.83 9.37 -4.82
CA ILE A 125 10.52 8.87 -6.16
C ILE A 125 10.47 10.02 -7.17
N VAL A 126 9.84 11.13 -6.79
CA VAL A 126 9.79 12.35 -7.61
C VAL A 126 11.19 12.94 -7.79
N LEU A 127 12.00 12.98 -6.72
CA LEU A 127 13.39 13.45 -6.78
C LEU A 127 14.19 12.65 -7.79
N ALA A 128 14.15 11.32 -7.71
CA ALA A 128 14.88 10.41 -8.58
C ALA A 128 14.48 10.52 -10.07
N ARG A 129 13.28 11.03 -10.36
CA ARG A 129 12.76 11.12 -11.73
C ARG A 129 12.74 12.54 -12.30
N HIS A 130 12.51 13.54 -11.48
CA HIS A 130 12.22 14.92 -11.89
C HIS A 130 13.09 15.98 -11.21
N GLY A 131 14.01 15.58 -10.33
CA GLY A 131 14.99 16.47 -9.72
C GLY A 131 14.45 17.29 -8.55
N LYS A 132 15.29 18.22 -8.06
CA LYS A 132 15.10 18.90 -6.76
C LYS A 132 13.85 19.81 -6.70
N VAL A 133 13.52 20.52 -7.78
CA VAL A 133 12.39 21.45 -7.78
C VAL A 133 11.05 20.71 -7.73
N ALA A 134 10.94 19.62 -8.50
CA ALA A 134 9.79 18.73 -8.45
C ALA A 134 9.66 18.08 -7.07
N HIS A 135 10.76 17.61 -6.50
CA HIS A 135 10.80 17.09 -5.14
C HIS A 135 10.24 18.09 -4.12
N LEU A 136 10.71 19.35 -4.11
CA LEU A 136 10.21 20.36 -3.18
C LEU A 136 8.72 20.67 -3.36
N THR A 137 8.24 20.65 -4.61
CA THR A 137 6.80 20.85 -4.90
C THR A 137 5.97 19.74 -4.25
N TYR A 138 6.38 18.48 -4.38
CA TYR A 138 5.65 17.36 -3.83
C TYR A 138 5.86 17.15 -2.33
N LEU A 139 7.01 17.52 -1.80
CA LEU A 139 7.25 17.59 -0.36
C LEU A 139 6.33 18.62 0.30
N PHE A 140 6.17 19.82 -0.30
CA PHE A 140 5.22 20.82 0.17
C PHE A 140 3.78 20.29 0.15
N ASN A 141 3.35 19.72 -0.98
CA ASN A 141 2.00 19.16 -1.09
C ASN A 141 1.76 18.01 -0.10
N GLY A 142 2.75 17.14 0.14
CA GLY A 142 2.68 16.08 1.13
C GLY A 142 2.52 16.64 2.54
N LEU A 143 3.39 17.56 2.97
CA LEU A 143 3.32 18.18 4.30
C LEU A 143 2.01 18.94 4.53
N VAL A 144 1.50 19.66 3.53
CA VAL A 144 0.19 20.35 3.62
C VAL A 144 -0.94 19.32 3.72
N THR A 145 -0.90 18.25 2.93
CA THR A 145 -1.91 17.18 2.99
C THR A 145 -1.92 16.54 4.38
N ASN A 146 -0.77 16.11 4.89
CA ASN A 146 -0.63 15.53 6.22
C ASN A 146 -1.13 16.51 7.30
N MET A 147 -0.81 17.81 7.20
CA MET A 147 -1.30 18.81 8.14
C MET A 147 -2.83 18.94 8.13
N LEU A 148 -3.45 18.99 6.96
CA LEU A 148 -4.91 19.12 6.82
C LEU A 148 -5.64 17.84 7.27
N VAL A 149 -5.12 16.67 6.91
CA VAL A 149 -5.65 15.37 7.36
C VAL A 149 -5.50 15.24 8.88
N GLY A 150 -4.31 15.52 9.41
CA GLY A 150 -4.04 15.57 10.85
C GLY A 150 -5.00 16.51 11.58
N ALA A 151 -5.32 17.67 10.99
CA ALA A 151 -6.25 18.62 11.56
C ALA A 151 -7.68 18.05 11.63
N CYS A 152 -8.18 17.42 10.55
CA CYS A 152 -9.47 16.72 10.58
C CYS A 152 -9.55 15.69 11.71
N LEU A 153 -8.47 14.94 11.94
CA LEU A 153 -8.43 13.92 12.99
C LEU A 153 -8.49 14.53 14.39
N VAL A 154 -7.53 15.41 14.71
CA VAL A 154 -7.35 15.95 16.07
C VAL A 154 -8.44 16.97 16.42
N LEU A 155 -8.79 17.89 15.50
CA LEU A 155 -9.83 18.88 15.73
C LEU A 155 -11.20 18.21 15.87
N GLY A 156 -11.54 17.30 14.95
CA GLY A 156 -12.81 16.58 14.97
C GLY A 156 -12.99 15.76 16.25
N GLY A 157 -11.94 15.03 16.67
CA GLY A 157 -11.97 14.32 17.95
C GLY A 157 -12.12 15.25 19.15
N SER A 158 -11.37 16.35 19.18
CA SER A 158 -11.37 17.30 20.29
C SER A 158 -12.71 18.02 20.47
N GLN A 159 -13.36 18.41 19.37
CA GLN A 159 -14.66 19.09 19.39
C GLN A 159 -15.76 18.16 19.93
N VAL A 160 -15.78 16.88 19.53
CA VAL A 160 -16.76 15.92 20.07
C VAL A 160 -16.51 15.59 21.53
N VAL A 161 -15.25 15.38 21.93
CA VAL A 161 -14.89 15.16 23.35
C VAL A 161 -15.35 16.35 24.20
N SER A 162 -15.14 17.57 23.72
CA SER A 162 -15.59 18.77 24.40
C SER A 162 -17.11 18.84 24.52
N THR A 163 -17.84 18.56 23.43
CA THR A 163 -19.30 18.63 23.41
C THR A 163 -19.93 17.60 24.36
N LEU A 164 -19.40 16.37 24.40
CA LEU A 164 -19.98 15.30 25.22
C LEU A 164 -19.63 15.39 26.70
N THR A 165 -18.49 16.02 27.05
CA THR A 165 -17.94 15.99 28.43
C THR A 165 -17.76 17.36 29.07
N GLY A 166 -17.74 18.44 28.29
CA GLY A 166 -17.31 19.77 28.73
C GLY A 166 -15.78 19.92 28.87
N MET A 167 -14.98 18.96 28.38
CA MET A 167 -13.52 19.09 28.32
C MET A 167 -13.13 20.30 27.46
N ASN A 168 -12.09 21.04 27.86
CA ASN A 168 -11.63 22.18 27.08
C ASN A 168 -11.07 21.70 25.72
N VAL A 169 -11.59 22.24 24.61
CA VAL A 169 -11.18 21.83 23.25
C VAL A 169 -9.68 22.02 23.03
N TYR A 170 -9.10 23.13 23.50
CA TYR A 170 -7.67 23.41 23.35
C TYR A 170 -6.82 22.40 24.12
N ALA A 171 -7.23 22.02 25.34
CA ALA A 171 -6.56 20.97 26.08
C ALA A 171 -6.62 19.63 25.33
N ALA A 172 -7.78 19.27 24.76
CA ALA A 172 -7.92 18.06 23.96
C ALA A 172 -7.01 18.08 22.72
N CYS A 173 -6.90 19.22 22.03
CA CYS A 173 -6.03 19.39 20.86
C CYS A 173 -4.56 19.10 21.15
N PHE A 174 -4.07 19.41 22.36
CA PHE A 174 -2.69 19.10 22.77
C PHE A 174 -2.54 17.68 23.32
N LEU A 175 -3.49 17.23 24.14
CA LEU A 175 -3.38 15.95 24.83
C LEU A 175 -3.46 14.75 23.88
N VAL A 176 -4.36 14.80 22.89
CA VAL A 176 -4.55 13.70 21.93
C VAL A 176 -3.26 13.36 21.16
N PRO A 177 -2.65 14.28 20.39
CA PRO A 177 -1.43 13.97 19.63
C PRO A 177 -0.22 13.69 20.54
N LEU A 178 -0.15 14.26 21.74
CA LEU A 178 0.95 14.02 22.69
C LEU A 178 0.92 12.60 23.26
N VAL A 179 -0.26 12.12 23.66
CA VAL A 179 -0.43 10.73 24.13
C VAL A 179 -0.08 9.74 23.02
N VAL A 180 -0.48 10.04 21.78
CA VAL A 180 -0.13 9.20 20.62
C VAL A 180 1.37 9.22 20.35
N ALA A 181 1.99 10.40 20.35
CA ALA A 181 3.43 10.55 20.13
C ALA A 181 4.27 9.68 21.09
N ALA A 182 3.84 9.56 22.35
CA ALA A 182 4.58 8.79 23.35
C ALA A 182 4.81 7.31 22.96
N TYR A 183 3.79 6.63 22.40
CA TYR A 183 3.97 5.24 21.98
C TYR A 183 4.55 5.12 20.57
N VAL A 184 4.31 6.09 19.69
CA VAL A 184 4.84 6.09 18.32
C VAL A 184 6.36 6.24 18.33
N ILE A 185 6.90 7.13 19.16
CA ILE A 185 8.35 7.35 19.32
C ILE A 185 9.05 6.05 19.76
N ALA A 186 8.44 5.26 20.61
CA ALA A 186 9.03 4.00 21.05
C ALA A 186 8.86 2.87 20.01
N GLY A 187 7.68 2.78 19.39
CA GLY A 187 7.25 1.62 18.62
C GLY A 187 7.57 1.63 17.12
N GLY A 188 7.64 2.82 16.49
CA GLY A 188 7.79 2.95 15.05
C GLY A 188 6.64 2.28 14.24
N LEU A 189 6.88 2.07 12.95
CA LEU A 189 5.83 1.65 12.01
C LEU A 189 5.28 0.23 12.26
N ARG A 190 6.12 -0.76 12.59
CA ARG A 190 5.62 -2.12 12.86
C ARG A 190 4.69 -2.19 14.06
N SER A 191 5.07 -1.53 15.15
CA SER A 191 4.24 -1.47 16.36
C SER A 191 2.92 -0.77 16.07
N THR A 192 2.96 0.28 15.24
CA THR A 192 1.74 0.98 14.79
C THR A 192 0.79 0.06 14.03
N PHE A 193 1.26 -0.86 13.19
CA PHE A 193 0.37 -1.86 12.57
C PHE A 193 -0.34 -2.77 13.58
N ILE A 194 0.32 -3.12 14.69
CA ILE A 194 -0.29 -3.91 15.76
C ILE A 194 -1.31 -3.06 16.52
N ALA A 195 -1.00 -1.80 16.78
CA ALA A 195 -1.93 -0.82 17.36
C ALA A 195 -3.18 -0.67 16.49
N ASP A 196 -3.02 -0.51 15.19
CA ASP A 196 -4.11 -0.38 14.21
C ASP A 196 -5.05 -1.59 14.27
N TYR A 197 -4.50 -2.81 14.38
CA TYR A 197 -5.30 -4.00 14.54
C TYR A 197 -6.13 -3.95 15.84
N ALA A 198 -5.50 -3.61 16.97
CA ALA A 198 -6.19 -3.50 18.25
C ALA A 198 -7.28 -2.41 18.25
N HIS A 199 -6.99 -1.23 17.69
CA HIS A 199 -7.94 -0.15 17.50
C HIS A 199 -9.15 -0.60 16.67
N THR A 200 -8.90 -1.31 15.56
CA THR A 200 -9.93 -1.80 14.65
C THR A 200 -10.86 -2.80 15.32
N VAL A 201 -10.33 -3.72 16.14
CA VAL A 201 -11.15 -4.68 16.90
C VAL A 201 -12.09 -3.96 17.86
N ILE A 202 -11.58 -3.01 18.66
CA ILE A 202 -12.40 -2.25 19.61
C ILE A 202 -13.47 -1.45 18.85
N LEU A 203 -13.08 -0.83 17.74
CA LEU A 203 -13.99 -0.05 16.89
C LEU A 203 -15.15 -0.91 16.37
N PHE A 204 -14.87 -2.10 15.82
CA PHE A 204 -15.94 -2.99 15.33
C PHE A 204 -16.88 -3.46 16.46
N ILE A 205 -16.37 -3.73 17.66
CA ILE A 205 -17.21 -4.09 18.81
C ILE A 205 -18.23 -2.97 19.08
N VAL A 206 -17.77 -1.73 19.17
CA VAL A 206 -18.66 -0.58 19.45
C VAL A 206 -19.66 -0.37 18.31
N ILE A 207 -19.21 -0.47 17.06
CA ILE A 207 -20.07 -0.35 15.89
C ILE A 207 -21.18 -1.42 15.90
N PHE A 208 -20.87 -2.68 16.22
CA PHE A 208 -21.89 -3.73 16.31
C PHE A 208 -22.85 -3.50 17.46
N VAL A 209 -22.37 -3.02 18.62
CA VAL A 209 -23.25 -2.66 19.75
C VAL A 209 -24.30 -1.64 19.28
N PHE A 210 -23.88 -0.60 18.56
CA PHE A 210 -24.81 0.39 18.01
C PHE A 210 -25.75 -0.20 16.96
N GLY A 211 -25.25 -1.00 16.02
CA GLY A 211 -26.08 -1.60 14.99
C GLY A 211 -27.10 -2.60 15.54
N PHE A 212 -26.71 -3.48 16.48
CA PHE A 212 -27.65 -4.37 17.17
C PHE A 212 -28.65 -3.60 18.03
N SER A 213 -28.23 -2.52 18.69
CA SER A 213 -29.15 -1.64 19.41
C SER A 213 -30.20 -1.08 18.47
N MET A 214 -29.79 -0.51 17.33
CA MET A 214 -30.71 0.08 16.36
C MET A 214 -31.68 -0.95 15.75
N TYR A 215 -31.16 -2.12 15.35
CA TYR A 215 -31.90 -3.04 14.50
C TYR A 215 -32.55 -4.23 15.21
N ALA A 216 -32.26 -4.48 16.49
CA ALA A 216 -32.73 -5.69 17.17
C ALA A 216 -33.15 -5.51 18.64
N THR A 217 -32.45 -4.70 19.44
CA THR A 217 -32.62 -4.76 20.91
C THR A 217 -33.23 -3.52 21.55
N ASN A 218 -33.22 -2.35 20.90
CA ASN A 218 -33.69 -1.11 21.53
C ASN A 218 -35.21 -0.94 21.41
N ASP A 219 -35.86 -0.58 22.52
CA ASP A 219 -37.32 -0.39 22.57
C ASP A 219 -37.85 0.75 21.67
N LEU A 220 -37.00 1.73 21.33
CA LEU A 220 -37.39 2.88 20.50
C LEU A 220 -37.52 2.51 19.01
N VAL A 221 -36.63 1.65 18.52
CA VAL A 221 -36.53 1.27 17.11
C VAL A 221 -36.61 -0.24 16.97
N GLY A 222 -35.57 -0.96 17.39
CA GLY A 222 -35.59 -2.41 17.64
C GLY A 222 -35.84 -3.32 16.44
N SER A 223 -36.14 -2.77 15.26
CA SER A 223 -36.34 -3.50 14.02
C SER A 223 -36.16 -2.60 12.78
N PRO A 224 -35.71 -3.13 11.64
CA PRO A 224 -35.63 -2.36 10.39
C PRO A 224 -36.98 -1.81 9.92
N SER A 225 -38.07 -2.55 10.15
CA SER A 225 -39.43 -2.13 9.80
C SER A 225 -39.88 -0.92 10.60
N LYS A 226 -39.64 -0.90 11.92
CA LYS A 226 -39.96 0.25 12.76
C LYS A 226 -39.06 1.43 12.44
N PHE A 227 -37.78 1.17 12.12
CA PHE A 227 -36.86 2.22 11.69
C PHE A 227 -37.33 2.90 10.41
N TYR A 228 -37.82 2.13 9.43
CA TYR A 228 -38.44 2.66 8.23
C TYR A 228 -39.63 3.57 8.56
N ASP A 229 -40.52 3.14 9.45
CA ASP A 229 -41.71 3.92 9.82
C ASP A 229 -41.31 5.26 10.46
N LEU A 230 -40.32 5.24 11.36
CA LEU A 230 -39.80 6.47 11.97
C LEU A 230 -39.12 7.41 10.96
N LEU A 231 -38.48 6.89 9.91
CA LEU A 231 -37.92 7.70 8.83
C LEU A 231 -38.99 8.29 7.92
N GLN A 232 -40.13 7.62 7.78
CA GLN A 232 -41.31 8.15 7.12
C GLN A 232 -41.85 9.35 7.92
N ASP A 233 -42.03 9.18 9.23
CA ASP A 233 -42.45 10.26 10.15
C ASP A 233 -41.46 11.44 10.12
N ALA A 234 -40.15 11.14 10.14
CA ALA A 234 -39.10 12.16 10.03
C ALA A 234 -39.13 12.90 8.68
N SER A 235 -39.51 12.23 7.59
CA SER A 235 -39.66 12.86 6.26
C SER A 235 -40.82 13.87 6.24
N GLU A 236 -41.84 13.66 7.07
CA GLU A 236 -42.97 14.59 7.20
C GLU A 236 -42.63 15.76 8.13
N ALA A 237 -41.96 15.48 9.25
CA ALA A 237 -41.59 16.48 10.24
C ALA A 237 -40.41 17.38 9.80
N MET A 238 -39.41 16.81 9.13
CA MET A 238 -38.17 17.46 8.71
C MET A 238 -37.87 17.18 7.22
N PRO A 239 -38.67 17.71 6.29
CA PRO A 239 -38.53 17.39 4.87
C PRO A 239 -37.19 17.89 4.30
N ILE A 240 -36.45 17.03 3.58
CA ILE A 240 -35.17 17.40 2.94
C ILE A 240 -35.43 18.11 1.60
N PRO A 241 -35.06 19.39 1.46
CA PRO A 241 -35.18 20.09 0.18
C PRO A 241 -34.33 19.40 -0.92
N GLY A 242 -34.89 19.27 -2.12
CA GLY A 242 -34.18 18.65 -3.26
C GLY A 242 -34.27 17.12 -3.36
N ASN A 243 -34.73 16.43 -2.31
CA ASN A 243 -35.03 14.99 -2.36
C ASN A 243 -36.40 14.73 -3.02
N VAL A 244 -36.57 13.56 -3.64
CA VAL A 244 -37.87 13.15 -4.19
C VAL A 244 -38.84 12.94 -3.03
N ASN A 245 -40.02 13.55 -3.12
CA ASN A 245 -41.00 13.64 -2.03
C ASN A 245 -40.42 14.20 -0.72
N LYS A 246 -39.28 14.90 -0.78
CA LYS A 246 -38.54 15.43 0.37
C LYS A 246 -38.19 14.37 1.43
N SER A 247 -38.10 13.10 1.02
CA SER A 247 -37.98 11.97 1.92
C SER A 247 -36.53 11.59 2.21
N TYR A 248 -36.28 11.14 3.45
CA TYR A 248 -35.04 10.48 3.88
C TYR A 248 -34.79 9.15 3.17
N LEU A 249 -35.86 8.51 2.68
CA LEU A 249 -35.83 7.22 1.99
C LEU A 249 -35.66 7.35 0.48
N SER A 250 -35.56 8.58 -0.04
CA SER A 250 -35.24 8.81 -1.44
C SER A 250 -33.74 8.68 -1.67
N PHE A 251 -33.36 7.87 -2.66
CA PHE A 251 -31.96 7.81 -3.07
C PHE A 251 -31.53 9.04 -3.88
N ARG A 252 -32.49 9.70 -4.55
CA ARG A 252 -32.19 10.90 -5.34
C ARG A 252 -32.13 12.12 -4.42
N SER A 253 -30.91 12.48 -4.05
CA SER A 253 -30.56 13.75 -3.39
C SER A 253 -29.55 14.53 -4.22
N VAL A 254 -29.92 15.74 -4.66
CA VAL A 254 -29.01 16.59 -5.46
C VAL A 254 -27.80 17.01 -4.62
N ASP A 255 -28.03 17.46 -3.39
CA ASP A 255 -26.95 17.86 -2.49
C ASP A 255 -26.10 16.67 -2.05
N GLY A 256 -26.72 15.50 -1.85
CA GLY A 256 -25.99 14.24 -1.63
C GLY A 256 -25.07 13.86 -2.79
N LEU A 257 -25.49 14.10 -4.04
CA LEU A 257 -24.64 13.89 -5.22
C LEU A 257 -23.53 14.93 -5.34
N VAL A 258 -23.82 16.20 -5.06
CA VAL A 258 -22.80 17.27 -5.00
C VAL A 258 -21.73 16.92 -3.98
N PHE A 259 -22.15 16.45 -2.80
CA PHE A 259 -21.25 15.94 -1.78
C PHE A 259 -20.43 14.72 -2.27
N ALA A 260 -21.04 13.79 -2.99
CA ALA A 260 -20.31 12.65 -3.54
C ALA A 260 -19.17 13.10 -4.48
N ILE A 261 -19.41 14.13 -5.31
CA ILE A 261 -18.39 14.73 -6.18
C ILE A 261 -17.30 15.45 -5.37
N ASP A 262 -17.71 16.18 -4.33
CA ASP A 262 -16.79 16.84 -3.41
C ASP A 262 -15.84 15.83 -2.74
N LEU A 263 -16.41 14.77 -2.16
CA LEU A 263 -15.68 13.70 -1.52
C LEU A 263 -14.79 12.92 -2.51
N PHE A 264 -15.25 12.75 -3.75
CA PHE A 264 -14.42 12.15 -4.79
C PHE A 264 -13.15 12.97 -5.02
N ALA A 265 -13.27 14.29 -5.17
CA ALA A 265 -12.13 15.16 -5.42
C ALA A 265 -11.22 15.29 -4.18
N SER A 266 -11.80 15.57 -3.01
CA SER A 266 -11.08 15.68 -1.74
C SER A 266 -10.35 14.38 -1.41
N GLY A 267 -11.00 13.24 -1.62
CA GLY A 267 -10.41 11.95 -1.27
C GLY A 267 -9.24 11.52 -2.17
N PHE A 268 -9.22 11.86 -3.47
CA PHE A 268 -8.00 11.68 -4.28
C PHE A 268 -6.81 12.44 -3.67
N SER A 269 -7.10 13.63 -3.16
CA SER A 269 -6.12 14.52 -2.57
C SER A 269 -5.58 13.99 -1.26
N THR A 270 -6.47 13.54 -0.37
CA THR A 270 -6.07 12.96 0.92
C THR A 270 -5.37 11.63 0.80
N VAL A 271 -5.49 10.89 -0.31
CA VAL A 271 -4.97 9.52 -0.39
C VAL A 271 -3.67 9.47 -1.16
N TRP A 272 -3.60 10.20 -2.28
CA TRP A 272 -2.46 10.09 -3.18
C TRP A 272 -1.30 11.01 -2.79
N LEU A 273 -1.55 12.02 -1.96
CA LEU A 273 -0.51 12.94 -1.47
C LEU A 273 -0.16 12.74 0.00
N ASP A 274 -0.93 11.93 0.71
CA ASP A 274 -0.68 11.65 2.12
C ASP A 274 0.34 10.52 2.28
N GLN A 275 1.50 10.87 2.82
CA GLN A 275 2.61 9.95 3.03
C GLN A 275 2.24 8.75 3.92
N ALA A 276 1.21 8.80 4.76
CA ALA A 276 0.78 7.67 5.58
C ALA A 276 0.36 6.47 4.72
N TYR A 277 -0.31 6.68 3.58
CA TYR A 277 -0.67 5.60 2.65
C TYR A 277 0.53 5.03 1.93
N TRP A 278 1.44 5.90 1.51
CA TRP A 278 2.69 5.50 0.89
C TRP A 278 3.55 4.67 1.84
N GLN A 279 3.60 5.03 3.12
CA GLN A 279 4.36 4.29 4.12
C GLN A 279 3.85 2.85 4.26
N ARG A 280 2.52 2.64 4.21
CA ARG A 280 1.91 1.31 4.25
C ARG A 280 2.20 0.49 2.99
N ALA A 281 2.18 1.12 1.81
CA ALA A 281 2.58 0.46 0.57
C ALA A 281 4.05 0.05 0.62
N ILE A 282 4.93 0.94 1.09
CA ILE A 282 6.36 0.68 1.23
C ILE A 282 6.60 -0.46 2.23
N ALA A 283 5.88 -0.49 3.36
CA ALA A 283 6.00 -1.53 4.38
C ALA A 283 5.46 -2.92 3.97
N SER A 284 4.60 -2.97 2.96
CA SER A 284 3.99 -4.22 2.49
C SER A 284 4.96 -5.13 1.73
N LYS A 285 4.75 -6.44 1.85
CA LYS A 285 5.46 -7.43 1.01
C LYS A 285 5.07 -7.28 -0.47
N PRO A 286 6.04 -7.30 -1.41
CA PRO A 286 5.77 -7.06 -2.83
C PRO A 286 4.67 -7.94 -3.42
N GLU A 287 4.75 -9.26 -3.20
CA GLU A 287 3.95 -10.29 -3.88
C GLU A 287 2.46 -10.24 -3.48
N THR A 288 2.17 -9.60 -2.36
CA THR A 288 0.84 -9.64 -1.72
C THR A 288 0.24 -8.26 -1.45
N SER A 289 0.97 -7.19 -1.76
CA SER A 289 0.56 -5.79 -1.62
C SER A 289 -0.81 -5.50 -2.23
N VAL A 290 -1.02 -5.84 -3.51
CA VAL A 290 -2.29 -5.60 -4.22
C VAL A 290 -3.48 -6.26 -3.53
N ARG A 291 -3.32 -7.50 -3.06
CA ARG A 291 -4.42 -8.23 -2.39
C ARG A 291 -4.79 -7.58 -1.06
N ALA A 292 -3.79 -7.09 -0.32
CA ALA A 292 -4.01 -6.40 0.94
C ALA A 292 -4.78 -5.09 0.74
N TYR A 293 -4.45 -4.31 -0.29
CA TYR A 293 -5.18 -3.08 -0.63
C TYR A 293 -6.62 -3.34 -1.10
N ILE A 294 -6.83 -4.37 -1.92
CA ILE A 294 -8.19 -4.75 -2.35
C ILE A 294 -9.04 -5.17 -1.15
N LEU A 295 -8.49 -6.06 -0.31
CA LEU A 295 -9.18 -6.53 0.89
C LEU A 295 -9.48 -5.38 1.86
N GLY A 296 -8.48 -4.56 2.18
CA GLY A 296 -8.63 -3.43 3.08
C GLY A 296 -9.61 -2.39 2.56
N GLY A 297 -9.58 -2.07 1.27
CA GLY A 297 -10.49 -1.09 0.66
C GLY A 297 -11.95 -1.53 0.66
N ILE A 298 -12.21 -2.81 0.35
CA ILE A 298 -13.59 -3.35 0.39
C ILE A 298 -14.07 -3.50 1.83
N ALA A 299 -13.20 -3.95 2.74
CA ALA A 299 -13.52 -4.04 4.16
C ALA A 299 -13.88 -2.68 4.76
N TRP A 300 -13.15 -1.63 4.36
CA TRP A 300 -13.42 -0.27 4.82
C TRP A 300 -14.81 0.22 4.38
N TYR A 301 -15.30 -0.12 3.18
CA TYR A 301 -16.63 0.28 2.68
C TYR A 301 -17.75 0.02 3.70
N GLY A 302 -17.72 -1.15 4.36
CA GLY A 302 -18.75 -1.57 5.30
C GLY A 302 -18.84 -0.69 6.55
N ILE A 303 -17.77 0.03 6.90
CA ILE A 303 -17.74 0.89 8.09
C ILE A 303 -18.62 2.13 7.92
N PRO A 304 -18.34 3.09 7.01
CA PRO A 304 -19.19 4.25 6.84
C PRO A 304 -20.57 3.86 6.32
N PHE A 305 -20.68 2.83 5.47
CA PHE A 305 -21.97 2.38 4.96
C PHE A 305 -22.91 1.89 6.06
N GLY A 306 -22.45 0.95 6.91
CA GLY A 306 -23.24 0.41 8.02
C GLY A 306 -23.43 1.42 9.15
N PHE A 307 -22.34 2.08 9.58
CA PHE A 307 -22.37 3.00 10.70
C PHE A 307 -23.23 4.24 10.41
N ALA A 308 -23.10 4.88 9.25
CA ALA A 308 -23.89 6.07 8.93
C ALA A 308 -25.36 5.73 8.65
N THR A 309 -25.64 4.54 8.09
CA THR A 309 -27.03 4.05 7.94
C THR A 309 -27.68 3.88 9.31
N ALA A 310 -26.99 3.29 10.29
CA ALA A 310 -27.53 3.13 11.63
C ALA A 310 -27.59 4.47 12.38
N MET A 311 -26.45 5.15 12.51
CA MET A 311 -26.29 6.28 13.43
C MET A 311 -26.75 7.60 12.84
N GLY A 312 -26.50 7.84 11.56
CA GLY A 312 -26.89 9.08 10.88
C GLY A 312 -28.39 9.14 10.57
N LEU A 313 -28.93 8.11 9.90
CA LEU A 313 -30.39 8.03 9.71
C LEU A 313 -31.12 7.82 11.05
N GLY A 314 -30.49 7.14 12.00
CA GLY A 314 -30.98 7.03 13.37
C GLY A 314 -31.24 8.37 14.03
N CYS A 315 -30.37 9.35 13.75
CA CYS A 315 -30.52 10.70 14.28
C CYS A 315 -31.82 11.33 13.77
N ALA A 316 -32.09 11.20 12.47
CA ALA A 316 -33.32 11.71 11.84
C ALA A 316 -34.56 11.01 12.40
N ALA A 317 -34.54 9.68 12.48
CA ALA A 317 -35.65 8.87 12.98
C ALA A 317 -35.99 9.14 14.46
N LEU A 318 -35.00 9.51 15.27
CA LEU A 318 -35.16 9.67 16.72
C LEU A 318 -35.33 11.11 17.18
N THR A 319 -35.21 12.10 16.29
CA THR A 319 -35.28 13.53 16.64
C THR A 319 -36.58 13.89 17.38
N GLY A 320 -37.71 13.30 17.00
CA GLY A 320 -39.01 13.54 17.64
C GLY A 320 -39.21 12.84 18.99
N ASN A 321 -38.21 12.12 19.50
CA ASN A 321 -38.32 11.36 20.75
C ASN A 321 -37.92 12.21 21.97
N PRO A 322 -38.64 12.16 23.11
CA PRO A 322 -38.26 12.88 24.33
C PRO A 322 -36.89 12.50 24.91
N ARG A 323 -36.33 11.34 24.54
CA ARG A 323 -34.96 10.94 24.92
C ARG A 323 -33.88 11.58 24.05
N PHE A 324 -34.25 12.27 22.97
CA PHE A 324 -33.31 12.93 22.08
C PHE A 324 -32.69 14.16 22.78
N PRO A 325 -31.37 14.38 22.68
CA PRO A 325 -30.67 15.41 23.47
C PRO A 325 -31.17 16.84 23.26
N THR A 326 -31.66 17.17 22.07
CA THR A 326 -32.14 18.51 21.72
C THR A 326 -33.67 18.60 21.66
N TYR A 327 -34.40 17.55 22.09
CA TYR A 327 -35.86 17.52 22.01
C TYR A 327 -36.52 18.76 22.66
N PRO A 328 -37.53 19.37 22.02
CA PRO A 328 -38.23 18.95 20.79
C PRO A 328 -37.57 19.36 19.48
N ASP A 329 -36.45 20.08 19.54
CA ASP A 329 -35.82 20.67 18.39
C ASP A 329 -34.86 19.70 17.68
N PRO A 330 -34.76 19.76 16.34
CA PRO A 330 -33.70 19.07 15.61
C PRO A 330 -32.32 19.62 15.96
N LEU A 331 -31.27 18.92 15.54
CA LEU A 331 -29.91 19.45 15.65
C LEU A 331 -29.81 20.76 14.90
N SER A 332 -29.24 21.77 15.55
CA SER A 332 -28.91 23.03 14.89
C SER A 332 -27.87 22.82 13.78
N THR A 333 -27.81 23.73 12.80
CA THR A 333 -26.81 23.69 11.73
C THR A 333 -25.38 23.61 12.26
N ALA A 334 -25.10 24.29 13.37
CA ALA A 334 -23.78 24.28 14.00
C ALA A 334 -23.46 22.91 14.63
N GLU A 335 -24.42 22.29 15.34
CA GLU A 335 -24.25 20.94 15.92
C GLU A 335 -24.10 19.88 14.83
N ASN A 336 -24.88 19.99 13.76
CA ASN A 336 -24.78 19.09 12.61
C ASN A 336 -23.41 19.21 11.93
N ASN A 337 -22.96 20.43 11.63
CA ASN A 337 -21.65 20.67 11.01
C ASN A 337 -20.46 20.26 11.90
N ALA A 338 -20.65 20.24 13.23
CA ALA A 338 -19.68 19.70 14.19
C ALA A 338 -19.65 18.17 14.25
N GLY A 339 -20.48 17.47 13.49
CA GLY A 339 -20.48 16.01 13.42
C GLY A 339 -21.35 15.31 14.46
N LEU A 340 -22.25 16.03 15.15
CA LEU A 340 -22.90 15.53 16.37
C LEU A 340 -24.12 14.62 16.13
N SER A 341 -24.45 14.32 14.88
CA SER A 341 -25.53 13.40 14.50
C SER A 341 -25.39 12.00 15.11
N SER A 342 -24.22 11.37 14.97
CA SER A 342 -23.97 10.04 15.55
C SER A 342 -23.87 10.05 17.07
N PRO A 343 -23.20 11.02 17.73
CA PRO A 343 -23.31 11.20 19.19
C PRO A 343 -24.75 11.35 19.70
N ALA A 344 -25.59 12.14 19.02
CA ALA A 344 -26.99 12.34 19.42
C ALA A 344 -27.78 11.02 19.39
N THR A 345 -27.61 10.22 18.33
CA THR A 345 -28.20 8.89 18.24
C THR A 345 -27.69 7.96 19.33
N ALA A 346 -26.39 7.96 19.61
CA ALA A 346 -25.80 7.13 20.65
C ALA A 346 -26.40 7.43 22.04
N ILE A 347 -26.55 8.72 22.37
CA ILE A 347 -27.19 9.17 23.62
C ILE A 347 -28.65 8.74 23.67
N THR A 348 -29.39 8.89 22.55
CA THR A 348 -30.82 8.56 22.53
C THR A 348 -31.06 7.07 22.71
N LEU A 349 -30.21 6.22 22.12
CA LEU A 349 -30.32 4.77 22.21
C LEU A 349 -29.89 4.22 23.58
N LEU A 350 -28.74 4.69 24.11
CA LEU A 350 -28.05 4.05 25.23
C LEU A 350 -27.71 5.00 26.40
N GLY A 351 -28.24 6.22 26.39
CA GLY A 351 -28.00 7.24 27.41
C GLY A 351 -26.52 7.59 27.57
N GLN A 352 -26.08 7.74 28.81
CA GLN A 352 -24.67 8.01 29.14
C GLN A 352 -23.72 6.90 28.66
N GLY A 353 -24.17 5.64 28.68
CA GLY A 353 -23.39 4.51 28.17
C GLY A 353 -23.09 4.65 26.67
N GLY A 354 -24.07 5.13 25.89
CA GLY A 354 -23.89 5.45 24.48
C GLY A 354 -22.88 6.55 24.23
N ALA A 355 -22.89 7.61 25.04
CA ALA A 355 -21.90 8.68 24.95
C ALA A 355 -20.48 8.19 25.26
N VAL A 356 -20.31 7.34 26.28
CA VAL A 356 -18.99 6.74 26.60
C VAL A 356 -18.51 5.86 25.44
N LEU A 357 -19.37 4.99 24.90
CA LEU A 357 -19.04 4.16 23.74
C LEU A 357 -18.65 5.00 22.52
N MET A 358 -19.38 6.09 22.26
CA MET A 358 -19.05 7.02 21.17
C MET A 358 -17.68 7.66 21.37
N LEU A 359 -17.36 8.11 22.59
CA LEU A 359 -16.03 8.67 22.90
C LEU A 359 -14.92 7.65 22.75
N VAL A 360 -15.13 6.40 23.18
CA VAL A 360 -14.15 5.31 23.00
C VAL A 360 -13.94 5.05 21.50
N LEU A 361 -15.01 4.92 20.72
CA LEU A 361 -14.93 4.69 19.28
C LEU A 361 -14.20 5.82 18.55
N LEU A 362 -14.49 7.08 18.89
CA LEU A 362 -13.78 8.23 18.31
C LEU A 362 -12.32 8.30 18.76
N PHE A 363 -12.04 8.00 20.02
CA PHE A 363 -10.69 7.99 20.53
C PHE A 363 -9.85 6.93 19.81
N MET A 364 -10.35 5.70 19.63
CA MET A 364 -9.67 4.65 18.87
C MET A 364 -9.44 5.02 17.40
N ALA A 365 -10.41 5.67 16.77
CA ALA A 365 -10.30 6.18 15.40
C ALA A 365 -9.20 7.25 15.28
N VAL A 366 -9.23 8.25 16.17
CA VAL A 366 -8.31 9.39 16.15
C VAL A 366 -6.89 8.97 16.51
N THR A 367 -6.68 8.13 17.54
CA THR A 367 -5.34 7.67 17.93
C THR A 367 -4.67 6.86 16.82
N SER A 368 -5.43 5.96 16.18
CA SER A 368 -4.96 5.16 15.05
C SER A 368 -4.44 6.04 13.91
N SER A 369 -5.29 6.89 13.35
CA SER A 369 -4.90 7.72 12.20
C SER A 369 -3.84 8.76 12.57
N THR A 370 -3.91 9.37 13.75
CA THR A 370 -2.88 10.34 14.21
C THR A 370 -1.50 9.69 14.30
N SER A 371 -1.42 8.41 14.72
CA SER A 371 -0.15 7.69 14.76
C SER A 371 0.46 7.47 13.38
N ALA A 372 -0.38 7.21 12.37
CA ALA A 372 0.05 7.10 10.98
C ALA A 372 0.59 8.43 10.44
N GLU A 373 -0.10 9.54 10.73
CA GLU A 373 0.33 10.89 10.35
C GLU A 373 1.67 11.29 10.99
N LEU A 374 1.88 10.95 12.26
CA LEU A 374 3.13 11.23 12.97
C LEU A 374 4.32 10.50 12.33
N ILE A 375 4.13 9.24 11.93
CA ILE A 375 5.16 8.49 11.21
C ILE A 375 5.38 9.06 9.81
N ALA A 376 4.31 9.40 9.11
CA ALA A 376 4.36 9.98 7.77
C ALA A 376 5.15 11.29 7.73
N VAL A 377 4.83 12.26 8.60
CA VAL A 377 5.54 13.54 8.63
C VAL A 377 6.98 13.37 9.12
N SER A 378 7.21 12.51 10.10
CA SER A 378 8.58 12.28 10.58
C SER A 378 9.47 11.58 9.54
N SER A 379 8.92 10.73 8.66
CA SER A 379 9.68 10.15 7.55
C SER A 379 9.98 11.21 6.49
N LEU A 380 9.03 12.09 6.14
CA LEU A 380 9.29 13.24 5.25
C LEU A 380 10.42 14.13 5.79
N LEU A 381 10.37 14.47 7.08
CA LEU A 381 11.41 15.30 7.70
C LEU A 381 12.77 14.58 7.75
N ALA A 382 12.81 13.27 7.99
CA ALA A 382 14.06 12.53 8.07
C ALA A 382 14.70 12.29 6.70
N PHE A 383 13.95 11.82 5.70
CA PHE A 383 14.49 11.40 4.41
C PHE A 383 14.48 12.52 3.36
N ASP A 384 13.40 13.29 3.27
CA ASP A 384 13.24 14.32 2.23
C ASP A 384 13.80 15.68 2.64
N VAL A 385 13.87 15.99 3.94
CA VAL A 385 14.50 17.24 4.42
C VAL A 385 15.91 16.99 4.92
N TYR A 386 16.06 16.26 6.02
CA TYR A 386 17.33 16.15 6.73
C TYR A 386 18.37 15.37 5.91
N LYS A 387 18.08 14.13 5.53
CA LYS A 387 19.00 13.33 4.72
C LYS A 387 19.24 13.93 3.35
N THR A 388 18.22 14.51 2.71
CA THR A 388 18.37 14.99 1.33
C THR A 388 19.11 16.32 1.22
N TYR A 389 18.83 17.29 2.11
CA TYR A 389 19.34 18.66 1.98
C TYR A 389 20.27 19.11 3.10
N VAL A 390 20.14 18.56 4.31
CA VAL A 390 20.93 19.01 5.48
C VAL A 390 22.19 18.17 5.65
N ARG A 391 22.06 16.84 5.70
CA ARG A 391 23.16 15.91 5.93
C ARG A 391 22.99 14.61 5.10
N PRO A 392 23.49 14.58 3.85
CA PRO A 392 23.44 13.42 2.94
C PRO A 392 23.96 12.12 3.53
N ASP A 393 25.04 12.21 4.32
CA ASP A 393 25.77 11.06 4.84
C ASP A 393 25.33 10.70 6.28
N ALA A 394 24.06 10.98 6.62
CA ALA A 394 23.52 10.71 7.95
C ALA A 394 23.38 9.20 8.22
N SER A 395 23.90 8.75 9.36
CA SER A 395 23.79 7.36 9.82
C SER A 395 22.36 6.99 10.24
N SER A 396 22.01 5.69 10.19
CA SER A 396 20.69 5.18 10.58
C SER A 396 20.27 5.61 11.98
N LYS A 397 21.20 5.63 12.96
CA LYS A 397 20.94 6.11 14.32
C LYS A 397 20.53 7.59 14.35
N THR A 398 21.21 8.42 13.55
CA THR A 398 20.90 9.86 13.44
C THR A 398 19.53 10.06 12.80
N LEU A 399 19.19 9.26 11.78
CA LEU A 399 17.88 9.33 11.12
C LEU A 399 16.74 8.98 12.07
N VAL A 400 16.88 7.95 12.91
CA VAL A 400 15.88 7.63 13.95
C VAL A 400 15.72 8.78 14.95
N GLN A 401 16.83 9.41 15.38
CA GLN A 401 16.76 10.58 16.26
C GLN A 401 16.01 11.75 15.62
N VAL A 402 16.27 12.02 14.34
CA VAL A 402 15.56 13.06 13.58
C VAL A 402 14.08 12.72 13.43
N SER A 403 13.73 11.45 13.19
CA SER A 403 12.33 11.00 13.17
C SER A 403 11.65 11.22 14.52
N HIS A 404 12.31 10.92 15.65
CA HIS A 404 11.75 11.19 16.99
C HIS A 404 11.50 12.69 17.23
N TYR A 405 12.46 13.55 16.86
CA TYR A 405 12.27 15.00 16.94
C TYR A 405 11.15 15.48 16.01
N GLY A 406 11.05 14.89 14.81
CA GLY A 406 9.98 15.15 13.84
C GLY A 406 8.60 14.82 14.39
N ILE A 407 8.45 13.69 15.09
CA ILE A 407 7.18 13.29 15.73
C ILE A 407 6.75 14.32 16.78
N VAL A 408 7.66 14.71 17.68
CA VAL A 408 7.36 15.71 18.73
C VAL A 408 7.03 17.06 18.11
N LEU A 409 7.84 17.52 17.15
CA LEU A 409 7.61 18.79 16.46
C LEU A 409 6.25 18.79 15.76
N TYR A 410 5.94 17.76 15.00
CA TYR A 410 4.67 17.68 14.27
C TYR A 410 3.48 17.62 15.22
N ALA A 411 3.55 16.85 16.32
CA ALA A 411 2.48 16.81 17.33
C ALA A 411 2.17 18.21 17.91
N LEU A 412 3.22 19.00 18.21
CA LEU A 412 3.07 20.37 18.73
C LEU A 412 2.52 21.33 17.68
N VAL A 413 3.05 21.28 16.45
CA VAL A 413 2.58 22.14 15.35
C VAL A 413 1.13 21.81 14.99
N LEU A 414 0.78 20.53 14.92
CA LEU A 414 -0.58 20.07 14.65
C LEU A 414 -1.54 20.53 15.74
N ALA A 415 -1.18 20.37 17.02
CA ALA A 415 -1.99 20.87 18.13
C ALA A 415 -2.22 22.38 18.06
N GLY A 416 -1.15 23.15 17.80
CA GLY A 416 -1.24 24.60 17.62
C GLY A 416 -2.11 25.00 16.43
N PHE A 417 -1.97 24.30 15.30
CA PHE A 417 -2.79 24.53 14.11
C PHE A 417 -4.27 24.24 14.39
N CYS A 418 -4.61 23.12 15.03
CA CYS A 418 -5.97 22.81 15.47
C CYS A 418 -6.55 23.88 16.40
N CYS A 419 -5.75 24.42 17.32
CA CYS A 419 -6.18 25.52 18.20
C CYS A 419 -6.54 26.78 17.39
N ILE A 420 -5.75 27.12 16.37
CA ILE A 420 -6.03 28.26 15.48
C ILE A 420 -7.33 28.02 14.71
N LEU A 421 -7.50 26.85 14.09
CA LEU A 421 -8.71 26.50 13.35
C LEU A 421 -9.96 26.60 14.26
N ASN A 422 -9.87 26.05 15.47
CA ASN A 422 -10.96 26.12 16.44
C ASN A 422 -11.28 27.56 16.87
N ALA A 423 -10.27 28.39 17.08
CA ALA A 423 -10.46 29.80 17.47
C ALA A 423 -11.13 30.64 16.37
N VAL A 424 -10.89 30.31 15.10
CA VAL A 424 -11.53 30.94 13.93
C VAL A 424 -12.96 30.41 13.71
N GLY A 425 -13.39 29.38 14.43
CA GLY A 425 -14.71 28.76 14.30
C GLY A 425 -14.80 27.73 13.18
N LEU A 426 -13.67 27.19 12.71
CA LEU A 426 -13.63 26.12 11.72
C LEU A 426 -13.91 24.77 12.40
N ASN A 427 -14.68 23.91 11.72
CA ASN A 427 -15.04 22.58 12.20
C ASN A 427 -14.55 21.49 11.24
N LEU A 428 -14.73 20.24 11.67
CA LEU A 428 -14.35 19.04 10.91
C LEU A 428 -14.86 19.05 9.47
N THR A 429 -16.14 19.38 9.28
CA THR A 429 -16.78 19.35 7.96
C THR A 429 -16.18 20.39 7.03
N TRP A 430 -15.94 21.61 7.53
CA TRP A 430 -15.33 22.68 6.75
C TRP A 430 -13.93 22.30 6.22
N VAL A 431 -13.06 21.76 7.08
CA VAL A 431 -11.69 21.40 6.68
C VAL A 431 -11.71 20.29 5.62
N LEU A 432 -12.59 19.30 5.77
CA LEU A 432 -12.74 18.22 4.80
C LEU A 432 -13.24 18.71 3.44
N THR A 433 -14.20 19.64 3.45
CA THR A 433 -14.84 20.16 2.24
C THR A 433 -13.91 21.04 1.39
N ILE A 434 -12.89 21.68 1.94
CA ILE A 434 -11.98 22.54 1.14
C ILE A 434 -10.63 21.89 0.80
N LEU A 435 -10.42 20.64 1.22
CA LEU A 435 -9.11 20.01 1.18
C LEU A 435 -8.56 19.85 -0.24
N ALA A 436 -9.39 19.42 -1.19
CA ALA A 436 -8.97 19.27 -2.60
C ALA A 436 -8.61 20.61 -3.25
N ILE A 437 -9.14 21.75 -2.78
CA ILE A 437 -8.77 23.06 -3.29
C ILE A 437 -7.27 23.28 -3.06
N MET A 438 -6.82 22.98 -1.84
CA MET A 438 -5.47 23.27 -1.37
C MET A 438 -4.38 22.38 -1.99
N VAL A 439 -4.68 21.09 -2.20
CA VAL A 439 -3.65 20.10 -2.62
C VAL A 439 -4.09 19.21 -3.79
N GLY A 440 -5.34 19.28 -4.23
CA GLY A 440 -5.89 18.40 -5.27
C GLY A 440 -5.21 18.50 -6.63
N GLY A 441 -4.63 19.66 -6.93
CA GLY A 441 -3.83 19.87 -8.14
C GLY A 441 -2.64 18.93 -8.28
N ALA A 442 -2.07 18.43 -7.18
CA ALA A 442 -0.91 17.53 -7.21
C ALA A 442 -1.27 16.04 -7.23
N SER A 443 -2.52 15.67 -6.94
CA SER A 443 -2.94 14.30 -6.63
C SER A 443 -2.90 13.36 -7.83
N ILE A 444 -3.58 13.71 -8.93
CA ILE A 444 -3.48 12.89 -10.16
C ILE A 444 -2.07 12.96 -10.76
N PRO A 445 -1.39 14.13 -10.77
CA PRO A 445 -0.05 14.23 -11.31
C PRO A 445 1.01 13.33 -10.62
N ILE A 446 0.95 13.11 -9.28
CA ILE A 446 1.87 12.15 -8.63
C ILE A 446 1.64 10.72 -9.13
N GLY A 447 0.39 10.32 -9.36
CA GLY A 447 0.11 9.02 -9.95
C GLY A 447 0.62 8.91 -11.38
N MET A 448 0.55 9.97 -12.18
CA MET A 448 1.17 9.99 -13.52
C MET A 448 2.70 9.85 -13.47
N VAL A 449 3.35 10.42 -12.44
CA VAL A 449 4.80 10.25 -12.20
C VAL A 449 5.18 8.79 -11.94
N LEU A 450 4.24 7.91 -11.57
CA LEU A 450 4.50 6.46 -11.46
C LEU A 450 3.94 5.63 -12.60
N LEU A 451 2.73 5.94 -13.06
CA LEU A 451 1.97 5.15 -14.01
C LEU A 451 2.31 5.50 -15.45
N TRP A 452 2.77 6.73 -15.73
CA TRP A 452 3.02 7.22 -17.07
C TRP A 452 4.48 7.58 -17.32
N LYS A 453 5.17 6.79 -18.14
CA LYS A 453 6.60 6.97 -18.46
C LYS A 453 6.94 8.29 -19.17
N ARG A 454 5.97 8.92 -19.85
CA ARG A 454 6.21 10.15 -20.63
C ARG A 454 6.08 11.44 -19.83
N MET A 455 5.59 11.39 -18.58
CA MET A 455 5.42 12.57 -17.73
C MET A 455 6.65 13.47 -17.76
N SER A 456 6.44 14.76 -18.05
CA SER A 456 7.47 15.79 -18.16
C SER A 456 7.81 16.40 -16.80
N THR A 457 9.06 16.81 -16.61
CA THR A 457 9.47 17.56 -15.40
C THR A 457 8.78 18.91 -15.29
N VAL A 458 8.54 19.60 -16.40
CA VAL A 458 7.83 20.90 -16.39
C VAL A 458 6.39 20.69 -15.92
N ALA A 459 5.72 19.66 -16.45
CA ALA A 459 4.38 19.29 -16.03
C ALA A 459 4.33 18.93 -14.53
N THR A 460 5.27 18.11 -14.06
CA THR A 460 5.36 17.70 -12.65
C THR A 460 5.52 18.90 -11.70
N ILE A 461 6.23 19.95 -12.12
CA ILE A 461 6.43 21.15 -11.29
C ILE A 461 5.24 22.10 -11.39
N ALA A 462 4.80 22.46 -12.60
CA ALA A 462 3.88 23.56 -12.81
C ALA A 462 2.40 23.19 -12.55
N SER A 463 2.00 21.95 -12.85
CA SER A 463 0.59 21.54 -12.76
C SER A 463 -0.01 21.72 -11.35
N PRO A 464 0.66 21.31 -10.25
CA PRO A 464 0.14 21.54 -8.89
C PRO A 464 -0.18 23.01 -8.60
N TRP A 465 0.71 23.92 -8.99
CA TRP A 465 0.58 25.34 -8.66
C TRP A 465 -0.47 26.04 -9.53
N ILE A 466 -0.51 25.74 -10.84
CA ILE A 466 -1.54 26.27 -11.74
C ILE A 466 -2.93 25.82 -11.25
N ALA A 467 -3.06 24.55 -10.89
CA ALA A 467 -4.29 23.98 -10.38
C ALA A 467 -4.74 24.61 -9.06
N LEU A 468 -3.82 24.82 -8.11
CA LEU A 468 -4.12 25.50 -6.85
C LEU A 468 -4.65 26.91 -7.08
N VAL A 469 -3.98 27.70 -7.94
CA VAL A 469 -4.41 29.07 -8.24
C VAL A 469 -5.80 29.07 -8.91
N CYS A 470 -6.02 28.21 -9.90
CA CYS A 470 -7.32 28.08 -10.56
C CYS A 470 -8.42 27.63 -9.59
N GLY A 471 -8.12 26.68 -8.70
CA GLY A 471 -9.04 26.17 -7.67
C GLY A 471 -9.44 27.25 -6.68
N LEU A 472 -8.49 28.04 -6.18
CA LEU A 472 -8.74 29.17 -5.28
C LEU A 472 -9.60 30.25 -5.94
N ILE A 473 -9.31 30.59 -7.20
CA ILE A 473 -10.12 31.55 -7.96
C ILE A 473 -11.56 31.03 -8.12
N ALA A 474 -11.71 29.79 -8.57
CA ALA A 474 -13.03 29.18 -8.76
C ALA A 474 -13.83 29.14 -7.45
N TRP A 475 -13.19 28.79 -6.33
CA TRP A 475 -13.82 28.76 -5.02
C TRP A 475 -14.31 30.14 -4.59
N PHE A 476 -13.42 31.14 -4.53
CA PHE A 476 -13.79 32.47 -4.04
C PHE A 476 -14.80 33.18 -4.94
N VAL A 477 -14.66 33.05 -6.27
CA VAL A 477 -15.64 33.62 -7.21
C VAL A 477 -16.99 32.94 -7.04
N THR A 478 -17.03 31.60 -6.93
CA THR A 478 -18.29 30.87 -6.73
C THR A 478 -18.95 31.23 -5.39
N THR A 479 -18.17 31.33 -4.32
CA THR A 479 -18.66 31.77 -3.00
C THR A 479 -19.23 33.18 -3.07
N TRP A 480 -18.52 34.11 -3.71
CA TRP A 480 -18.99 35.49 -3.87
C TRP A 480 -20.30 35.57 -4.68
N GLU A 481 -20.34 34.93 -5.85
CA GLU A 481 -21.50 35.00 -6.76
C GLU A 481 -22.74 34.30 -6.18
N ARG A 482 -22.57 33.19 -5.47
CA ARG A 482 -23.71 32.42 -4.92
C ARG A 482 -24.18 32.92 -3.57
N SER A 483 -23.27 33.41 -2.73
CA SER A 483 -23.58 33.75 -1.34
C SER A 483 -23.53 35.26 -1.05
N GLY A 484 -22.99 36.08 -1.96
CA GLY A 484 -22.89 37.54 -1.79
C GLY A 484 -21.79 38.00 -0.83
N GLU A 485 -21.23 37.09 -0.02
CA GLU A 485 -20.15 37.37 0.93
C GLU A 485 -19.24 36.14 1.13
N ILE A 486 -18.00 36.39 1.54
CA ILE A 486 -17.01 35.35 1.86
C ILE A 486 -16.85 35.31 3.39
N THR A 487 -17.47 34.31 4.01
CA THR A 487 -17.41 34.03 5.46
C THR A 487 -17.04 32.56 5.68
N VAL A 488 -16.78 32.16 6.93
CA VAL A 488 -16.54 30.74 7.27
C VAL A 488 -17.69 29.84 6.81
N GLU A 489 -18.93 30.31 6.99
CA GLU A 489 -20.12 29.56 6.61
C GLU A 489 -20.25 29.43 5.08
N THR A 490 -20.13 30.55 4.34
CA THR A 490 -20.32 30.54 2.89
C THR A 490 -19.18 29.84 2.15
N SER A 491 -17.95 29.94 2.67
CA SER A 491 -16.78 29.24 2.11
C SER A 491 -16.81 27.72 2.38
N GLY A 492 -17.37 27.30 3.51
CA GLY A 492 -17.57 25.90 3.88
C GLY A 492 -18.79 25.23 3.27
N ASN A 493 -19.63 25.98 2.57
CA ASN A 493 -20.77 25.41 1.86
C ASN A 493 -20.28 24.44 0.78
N THR A 494 -20.76 23.19 0.83
CA THR A 494 -20.31 22.11 -0.06
C THR A 494 -20.48 22.46 -1.54
N THR A 495 -21.54 23.16 -1.94
CA THR A 495 -21.75 23.54 -3.34
C THR A 495 -20.80 24.65 -3.80
N ASN A 496 -20.34 25.51 -2.90
CA ASN A 496 -19.35 26.53 -3.23
C ASN A 496 -17.95 25.89 -3.32
N ALA A 497 -17.60 25.04 -2.36
CA ALA A 497 -16.29 24.38 -2.29
C ALA A 497 -16.07 23.35 -3.41
N VAL A 498 -17.11 22.61 -3.82
CA VAL A 498 -16.99 21.58 -4.88
C VAL A 498 -16.49 22.20 -6.19
N ALA A 499 -16.85 23.46 -6.49
CA ALA A 499 -16.38 24.15 -7.68
C ALA A 499 -14.86 24.34 -7.66
N GLY A 500 -14.31 24.75 -6.51
CA GLY A 500 -12.87 24.83 -6.28
C GLY A 500 -12.19 23.46 -6.33
N ASN A 501 -12.77 22.45 -5.68
CA ASN A 501 -12.20 21.10 -5.61
C ASN A 501 -12.09 20.44 -6.98
N VAL A 502 -13.18 20.46 -7.75
CA VAL A 502 -13.20 19.90 -9.11
C VAL A 502 -12.27 20.67 -10.03
N THR A 503 -12.21 22.00 -9.89
CA THR A 503 -11.28 22.83 -10.67
C THR A 503 -9.83 22.48 -10.34
N SER A 504 -9.45 22.39 -9.06
CA SER A 504 -8.08 22.07 -8.64
C SER A 504 -7.66 20.69 -9.16
N LEU A 505 -8.46 19.64 -8.90
CA LEU A 505 -8.15 18.28 -9.36
C LEU A 505 -8.12 18.19 -10.90
N GLY A 506 -9.13 18.75 -11.56
CA GLY A 506 -9.32 18.69 -13.01
C GLY A 506 -8.25 19.46 -13.78
N ILE A 507 -7.91 20.68 -13.35
CA ILE A 507 -6.81 21.47 -13.92
C ILE A 507 -5.47 20.78 -13.67
N GLY A 508 -5.27 20.15 -12.50
CA GLY A 508 -4.06 19.38 -12.21
C GLY A 508 -3.86 18.23 -13.22
N PHE A 509 -4.93 17.48 -13.51
CA PHE A 509 -4.92 16.46 -14.56
C PHE A 509 -4.66 17.06 -15.95
N PHE A 510 -5.45 18.05 -16.35
CA PHE A 510 -5.40 18.64 -17.68
C PHE A 510 -4.03 19.26 -18.00
N THR A 511 -3.52 20.10 -17.10
CA THR A 511 -2.21 20.76 -17.26
C THR A 511 -1.08 19.74 -17.27
N SER A 512 -1.18 18.64 -16.52
CA SER A 512 -0.18 17.58 -16.55
C SER A 512 -0.07 16.89 -17.89
N VAL A 513 -1.21 16.65 -18.56
CA VAL A 513 -1.23 16.07 -19.91
C VAL A 513 -0.73 17.08 -20.93
N VAL A 514 -1.28 18.30 -20.93
CA VAL A 514 -0.96 19.35 -21.92
C VAL A 514 0.51 19.76 -21.83
N LEU A 515 1.03 20.05 -20.64
CA LEU A 515 2.42 20.46 -20.45
C LEU A 515 3.39 19.31 -20.74
N THR A 516 2.99 18.05 -20.55
CA THR A 516 3.81 16.90 -20.94
C THR A 516 4.00 16.82 -22.45
N PHE A 517 2.95 17.09 -23.23
CA PHE A 517 3.06 17.12 -24.69
C PHE A 517 3.71 18.40 -25.22
N ALA A 518 3.43 19.55 -24.62
CA ALA A 518 4.02 20.83 -25.02
C ALA A 518 5.52 20.93 -24.68
N PHE A 519 5.92 20.37 -23.53
CA PHE A 519 7.29 20.41 -23.04
C PHE A 519 7.75 19.00 -22.63
N PRO A 520 8.09 18.10 -23.57
CA PRO A 520 8.38 16.70 -23.27
C PRO A 520 9.71 16.44 -22.53
N ARG A 521 10.42 17.50 -22.10
CA ARG A 521 11.73 17.39 -21.46
C ARG A 521 11.64 16.67 -20.11
N GLN A 522 12.44 15.61 -19.97
CA GLN A 522 12.63 14.89 -18.72
C GLN A 522 13.92 15.35 -18.04
N TYR A 523 13.95 15.26 -16.71
CA TYR A 523 15.12 15.63 -15.93
C TYR A 523 16.23 14.58 -16.12
N SER A 524 17.45 15.06 -16.36
CA SER A 524 18.67 14.27 -16.32
C SER A 524 19.68 14.99 -15.45
N SER A 525 20.43 14.23 -14.65
CA SER A 525 21.47 14.75 -13.77
C SER A 525 22.79 14.09 -14.13
N ILE A 526 23.86 14.89 -14.19
CA ILE A 526 25.24 14.41 -14.32
C ILE A 526 25.92 14.25 -12.95
N ASP A 527 25.29 14.73 -11.87
CA ASP A 527 25.79 14.57 -10.50
C ASP A 527 25.78 13.10 -10.09
N ALA A 528 26.97 12.55 -9.85
CA ALA A 528 27.19 11.16 -9.47
C ALA A 528 26.38 10.76 -8.23
N ARG A 529 26.26 11.66 -7.24
CA ARG A 529 25.51 11.41 -6.00
C ARG A 529 24.00 11.28 -6.27
N HIS A 530 23.48 12.08 -7.22
CA HIS A 530 22.09 11.97 -7.64
C HIS A 530 21.83 10.65 -8.38
N ILE A 531 22.73 10.28 -9.29
CA ILE A 531 22.65 9.02 -10.04
C ILE A 531 22.68 7.85 -9.06
N GLU A 532 23.59 7.87 -8.09
CA GLU A 532 23.70 6.84 -7.06
C GLU A 532 22.42 6.67 -6.26
N ARG A 533 21.87 7.78 -5.76
CA ARG A 533 20.60 7.77 -5.04
C ARG A 533 19.46 7.26 -5.91
N SER A 534 19.36 7.72 -7.17
CA SER A 534 18.35 7.27 -8.13
C SER A 534 18.46 5.75 -8.36
N ASN A 535 19.68 5.22 -8.50
CA ASN A 535 19.92 3.78 -8.70
C ASN A 535 19.52 2.98 -7.45
N LYS A 536 19.84 3.49 -6.26
CA LYS A 536 19.41 2.89 -4.98
C LYS A 536 17.88 2.85 -4.87
N ILE A 537 17.20 3.95 -5.19
CA ILE A 537 15.73 4.02 -5.16
C ILE A 537 15.12 3.03 -6.16
N LYS A 538 15.67 2.95 -7.38
CA LYS A 538 15.21 2.07 -8.46
C LYS A 538 15.61 0.60 -8.29
N GLY A 539 16.46 0.27 -7.32
CA GLY A 539 16.96 -1.10 -7.13
C GLY A 539 17.93 -1.57 -8.23
N ILE A 540 18.63 -0.65 -8.91
CA ILE A 540 19.57 -0.98 -9.99
C ILE A 540 20.94 -1.29 -9.37
N PRO A 541 21.52 -2.49 -9.60
CA PRO A 541 22.80 -2.85 -9.03
C PRO A 541 23.91 -1.91 -9.49
N MET A 542 24.72 -1.41 -8.56
CA MET A 542 25.94 -0.68 -8.93
C MET A 542 27.03 -1.68 -9.30
N HIS A 543 27.33 -1.82 -10.59
CA HIS A 543 28.63 -2.36 -10.96
C HIS A 543 29.69 -1.34 -10.54
N SER A 544 30.65 -1.80 -9.74
CA SER A 544 31.88 -1.10 -9.41
C SER A 544 32.43 -0.46 -10.67
N SER A 545 32.36 0.86 -10.78
CA SER A 545 32.94 1.57 -11.91
C SER A 545 34.44 1.24 -11.96
N ILE A 546 34.85 0.56 -13.03
CA ILE A 546 36.25 0.39 -13.41
C ILE A 546 36.89 1.78 -13.36
N ALA A 547 37.92 1.92 -12.54
CA ALA A 547 38.73 3.12 -12.51
C ALA A 547 39.29 3.35 -13.91
N VAL A 548 38.73 4.32 -14.63
CA VAL A 548 39.33 4.82 -15.86
C VAL A 548 40.56 5.62 -15.46
N THR A 549 41.71 4.97 -15.48
CA THR A 549 43.01 5.64 -15.39
C THR A 549 43.12 6.57 -16.60
N PRO A 550 43.31 7.89 -16.41
CA PRO A 550 43.48 8.79 -17.55
C PRO A 550 44.82 8.48 -18.21
N THR A 551 44.76 8.14 -19.50
CA THR A 551 45.90 8.04 -20.41
C THR A 551 46.60 9.39 -20.50
N GLY A 552 47.72 9.52 -19.79
CA GLY A 552 48.64 10.65 -19.89
C GLY A 552 49.63 10.47 -21.04
N LEU A 553 49.78 11.53 -21.83
CA LEU A 553 50.57 11.64 -23.04
C LEU A 553 52.05 11.22 -22.88
N ALA A 554 52.57 10.63 -23.95
CA ALA A 554 53.99 10.50 -24.23
C ALA A 554 54.66 11.88 -24.36
N THR A 555 55.87 12.03 -23.80
CA THR A 555 56.96 12.87 -24.33
C THR A 555 58.30 12.43 -23.73
N ASP A 556 59.31 12.46 -24.58
CA ASP A 556 60.62 11.85 -24.47
C ASP A 556 61.60 12.48 -23.46
N SER A 557 62.54 11.66 -22.99
CA SER A 557 64.01 11.89 -22.93
C SER A 557 64.70 11.65 -21.56
N PRO A 558 65.99 11.24 -21.55
CA PRO A 558 66.55 10.36 -20.52
C PRO A 558 67.67 10.99 -19.64
N SER A 559 68.07 10.23 -18.61
CA SER A 559 69.46 9.96 -18.18
C SER A 559 69.99 10.45 -16.81
N VAL A 560 70.80 9.53 -16.24
CA VAL A 560 71.97 9.64 -15.34
C VAL A 560 71.82 9.41 -13.83
N ALA A 561 72.73 8.55 -13.38
CA ALA A 561 72.93 7.89 -12.10
C ALA A 561 73.66 8.72 -11.02
N GLY A 562 73.65 8.22 -9.77
CA GLY A 562 74.61 8.63 -8.72
C GLY A 562 74.26 8.20 -7.29
N LEU A 563 75.14 7.37 -6.69
CA LEU A 563 75.20 6.81 -5.32
C LEU A 563 75.31 7.86 -4.15
N PRO A 564 75.55 7.49 -2.86
CA PRO A 564 74.73 6.77 -1.86
C PRO A 564 74.73 7.56 -0.48
N PRO A 565 74.45 6.99 0.73
CA PRO A 565 73.78 7.71 1.83
C PRO A 565 74.71 8.34 2.89
N THR A 566 74.20 9.33 3.63
CA THR A 566 74.86 9.89 4.83
C THR A 566 73.93 9.91 6.04
N ARG A 567 74.57 9.78 7.20
CA ARG A 567 74.15 9.30 8.52
C ARG A 567 73.73 10.42 9.51
N LEU A 568 73.02 10.00 10.57
CA LEU A 568 72.93 10.52 11.97
C LEU A 568 71.95 11.69 12.27
N PRO A 569 71.56 11.90 13.55
CA PRO A 569 71.29 10.96 14.65
C PRO A 569 69.96 11.22 15.41
N SER A 570 69.63 10.31 16.33
CA SER A 570 68.61 10.47 17.39
C SER A 570 68.95 11.62 18.36
N PRO A 571 68.03 12.01 19.25
CA PRO A 571 68.24 11.54 20.63
C PRO A 571 66.99 11.39 21.54
N PHE A 572 67.27 10.75 22.68
CA PHE A 572 66.66 10.83 24.02
C PHE A 572 65.46 9.96 24.41
N SER A 573 65.81 9.07 25.33
CA SER A 573 65.06 8.22 26.24
C SER A 573 64.34 8.98 27.36
N LYS A 574 63.32 8.34 27.94
CA LYS A 574 63.22 8.15 29.40
C LYS A 574 62.24 7.04 29.76
N GLU A 575 62.72 6.20 30.68
CA GLU A 575 62.13 5.02 31.29
C GLU A 575 61.05 5.38 32.32
N GLU A 576 60.12 4.44 32.60
CA GLU A 576 59.76 4.11 33.99
C GLU A 576 59.16 2.68 34.08
N ASN A 577 59.65 1.96 35.10
CA ASN A 577 59.45 0.54 35.43
C ASN A 577 58.15 0.28 36.22
N SER A 578 57.57 -0.93 36.13
CA SER A 578 57.66 -1.95 37.21
C SER A 578 56.72 -3.17 37.06
N SER A 579 57.35 -4.35 36.93
CA SER A 579 57.12 -5.66 37.61
C SER A 579 55.81 -6.47 37.48
N ASP A 580 55.92 -7.57 36.71
CA ASP A 580 55.79 -9.00 37.09
C ASP A 580 54.46 -9.61 37.62
N ALA A 581 53.87 -10.55 36.85
CA ALA A 581 54.06 -12.01 37.03
C ALA A 581 53.18 -12.90 36.09
N GLU A 582 53.86 -13.69 35.24
CA GLU A 582 53.62 -15.07 34.71
C GLU A 582 52.21 -15.56 34.26
N GLY A 583 51.99 -16.25 33.13
CA GLY A 583 52.88 -16.76 32.07
C GLY A 583 52.16 -17.67 31.02
N LYS A 584 52.90 -17.94 29.92
CA LYS A 584 52.78 -19.00 28.86
C LYS A 584 52.31 -18.65 27.41
N THR A 585 53.28 -18.14 26.64
CA THR A 585 53.82 -18.59 25.33
C THR A 585 52.91 -19.09 24.17
N LYS A 586 52.93 -18.37 23.01
CA LYS A 586 53.65 -18.77 21.76
C LYS A 586 53.54 -17.76 20.58
N SER A 587 54.72 -17.32 20.13
CA SER A 587 55.24 -17.08 18.77
C SER A 587 54.56 -16.11 17.77
N GLU A 588 55.36 -15.14 17.35
CA GLU A 588 55.15 -14.04 16.39
C GLU A 588 55.29 -14.42 14.90
N SER A 589 54.72 -13.57 14.03
CA SER A 589 55.26 -13.05 12.75
C SER A 589 54.09 -12.46 11.96
N GLY A 590 54.02 -11.21 11.48
CA GLY A 590 54.91 -10.07 11.36
C GLY A 590 54.16 -9.07 10.44
N ALA A 591 54.08 -7.79 10.81
CA ALA A 591 53.27 -6.78 10.12
C ALA A 591 54.09 -5.91 9.14
N GLN A 592 53.45 -5.47 8.05
CA GLN A 592 53.90 -4.40 7.12
C GLN A 592 52.66 -3.77 6.42
N PRO A 593 52.73 -2.53 5.89
CA PRO A 593 52.32 -1.29 6.54
C PRO A 593 50.94 -0.75 6.11
N LYS A 594 50.40 0.18 6.93
CA LYS A 594 49.11 0.87 6.77
C LYS A 594 49.02 1.66 5.45
N SER A 595 48.08 1.28 4.57
CA SER A 595 47.50 2.17 3.57
C SER A 595 46.35 2.98 4.17
N ALA A 596 46.16 4.22 3.70
CA ALA A 596 45.16 5.17 4.16
C ALA A 596 43.72 4.60 4.08
N PRO A 597 42.79 5.01 4.96
CA PRO A 597 41.44 4.47 4.96
C PRO A 597 40.67 4.96 3.72
N ALA A 598 40.17 4.00 2.93
CA ALA A 598 39.10 4.23 1.96
C ALA A 598 37.79 4.61 2.68
N PRO A 599 36.89 5.40 2.08
CA PRO A 599 35.73 5.93 2.77
C PRO A 599 34.67 4.84 3.03
N ASP A 600 34.23 4.81 4.29
CA ASP A 600 33.01 4.26 4.87
C ASP A 600 32.62 2.80 4.52
N LEU A 601 33.26 1.87 5.23
CA LEU A 601 32.67 0.56 5.51
C LEU A 601 31.58 0.73 6.57
N PHE A 602 30.33 0.64 6.10
CA PHE A 602 29.18 0.07 6.79
C PHE A 602 29.45 -0.38 8.24
N VAL A 603 28.85 0.33 9.21
CA VAL A 603 28.85 -0.13 10.61
C VAL A 603 27.73 -1.17 10.74
N PRO A 604 28.06 -2.48 10.88
CA PRO A 604 27.04 -3.52 10.97
C PRO A 604 26.20 -3.29 12.21
N THR A 605 24.89 -3.35 12.05
CA THR A 605 23.95 -3.13 13.14
C THR A 605 23.80 -4.36 14.04
N GLY A 606 24.47 -5.46 13.71
CA GLY A 606 24.43 -6.73 14.44
C GLY A 606 23.17 -7.55 14.14
N ASN A 607 22.46 -7.21 13.06
CA ASN A 607 21.26 -7.89 12.62
C ASN A 607 21.42 -8.26 11.15
N GLU A 608 21.90 -9.48 10.89
CA GLU A 608 22.29 -9.94 9.55
C GLU A 608 21.22 -9.72 8.49
N VAL A 609 19.91 -9.75 8.81
CA VAL A 609 18.84 -9.54 7.81
C VAL A 609 18.61 -8.06 7.48
N VAL A 610 18.66 -7.17 8.48
CA VAL A 610 18.50 -5.73 8.22
C VAL A 610 19.79 -5.17 7.63
N ASP A 611 20.93 -5.65 8.13
CA ASP A 611 22.23 -5.41 7.53
C ASP A 611 22.25 -5.93 6.09
N PHE A 612 21.70 -7.12 5.81
CA PHE A 612 21.51 -7.66 4.46
C PHE A 612 20.52 -6.88 3.61
N LEU A 613 19.43 -6.33 4.15
CA LEU A 613 18.49 -5.49 3.41
C LEU A 613 19.05 -4.08 3.14
N GLU A 614 19.93 -3.57 4.01
CA GLU A 614 20.66 -2.32 3.81
C GLU A 614 21.88 -2.49 2.88
N THR A 615 22.55 -3.65 2.91
CA THR A 615 23.75 -3.97 2.10
C THR A 615 23.44 -4.63 0.76
N LYS A 616 22.36 -5.40 0.63
CA LYS A 616 21.91 -6.00 -0.62
C LYS A 616 20.86 -5.10 -1.24
N GLN A 617 21.20 -4.50 -2.37
CA GLN A 617 20.27 -3.69 -3.15
C GLN A 617 18.97 -4.47 -3.38
N MET A 618 17.84 -3.90 -2.95
CA MET A 618 16.53 -4.51 -3.16
C MET A 618 16.22 -4.54 -4.64
N GLU A 619 16.07 -5.74 -5.18
CA GLU A 619 15.76 -5.93 -6.59
C GLU A 619 14.29 -5.57 -6.87
N PRO A 620 14.01 -4.99 -8.05
CA PRO A 620 12.65 -4.82 -8.53
C PRO A 620 11.87 -6.14 -8.56
N MET A 621 10.58 -6.06 -8.27
CA MET A 621 9.68 -7.21 -8.36
C MET A 621 9.66 -7.83 -9.77
N ASP A 622 9.51 -9.15 -9.86
CA ASP A 622 9.46 -9.88 -11.13
C ASP A 622 8.40 -9.29 -12.08
N PRO A 623 8.77 -8.91 -13.32
CA PRO A 623 7.84 -8.34 -14.30
C PRO A 623 6.58 -9.20 -14.57
N VAL A 624 6.65 -10.52 -14.46
CA VAL A 624 5.48 -11.39 -14.67
C VAL A 624 4.49 -11.24 -13.52
N GLU A 625 4.97 -11.26 -12.28
CA GLU A 625 4.14 -11.02 -11.10
C GLU A 625 3.58 -9.59 -11.07
N VAL A 626 4.37 -8.59 -11.48
CA VAL A 626 3.92 -7.20 -11.62
C VAL A 626 2.74 -7.10 -12.58
N LYS A 627 2.86 -7.68 -13.78
CA LYS A 627 1.76 -7.71 -14.76
C LYS A 627 0.52 -8.42 -14.22
N ARG A 628 0.69 -9.51 -13.46
CA ARG A 628 -0.43 -10.25 -12.86
C ARG A 628 -1.14 -9.41 -11.80
N GLY A 629 -0.39 -8.75 -10.92
CA GLY A 629 -0.93 -7.87 -9.89
C GLY A 629 -1.59 -6.62 -10.48
N GLU A 630 -1.03 -6.03 -11.54
CA GLU A 630 -1.62 -4.91 -12.26
C GLU A 630 -2.97 -5.28 -12.88
N ARG A 631 -3.07 -6.42 -13.56
CA ARG A 631 -4.35 -6.88 -14.12
C ARG A 631 -5.39 -7.11 -13.03
N LEU A 632 -4.98 -7.66 -11.88
CA LEU A 632 -5.88 -7.85 -10.74
C LEU A 632 -6.38 -6.50 -10.18
N ALA A 633 -5.47 -5.55 -9.98
CA ALA A 633 -5.82 -4.22 -9.49
C ALA A 633 -6.72 -3.47 -10.48
N ILE A 634 -6.40 -3.46 -11.77
CA ILE A 634 -7.23 -2.84 -12.81
C ILE A 634 -8.61 -3.50 -12.86
N GLY A 635 -8.66 -4.84 -12.87
CA GLY A 635 -9.92 -5.58 -12.89
C GLY A 635 -10.80 -5.27 -11.68
N ALA A 636 -10.24 -5.30 -10.47
CA ALA A 636 -10.97 -4.97 -9.24
C ALA A 636 -11.49 -3.52 -9.25
N ASN A 637 -10.66 -2.57 -9.68
CA ASN A 637 -11.05 -1.16 -9.78
C ASN A 637 -12.16 -0.93 -10.81
N LEU A 638 -12.06 -1.52 -12.01
CA LEU A 638 -13.08 -1.40 -13.04
C LEU A 638 -14.41 -2.00 -12.56
N VAL A 639 -14.38 -3.22 -12.00
CA VAL A 639 -15.58 -3.87 -11.47
C VAL A 639 -16.23 -3.03 -10.37
N PHE A 640 -15.43 -2.53 -9.42
CA PHE A 640 -15.94 -1.68 -8.34
C PHE A 640 -16.52 -0.37 -8.88
N PHE A 641 -15.83 0.32 -9.79
CA PHE A 641 -16.32 1.54 -10.42
C PHE A 641 -17.65 1.31 -11.16
N PHE A 642 -17.72 0.28 -12.00
CA PHE A 642 -18.94 0.00 -12.77
C PHE A 642 -20.11 -0.39 -11.86
N ILE A 643 -19.89 -1.13 -10.77
CA ILE A 643 -20.97 -1.61 -9.92
C ILE A 643 -21.33 -0.59 -8.82
N ALA A 644 -20.36 -0.23 -7.99
CA ALA A 644 -20.55 0.54 -6.77
C ALA A 644 -20.60 2.05 -6.99
N ILE A 645 -20.20 2.56 -8.17
CA ILE A 645 -20.27 3.99 -8.52
C ILE A 645 -21.31 4.25 -9.62
N ILE A 646 -21.30 3.45 -10.69
CA ILE A 646 -22.20 3.66 -11.83
C ILE A 646 -23.52 2.88 -11.65
N LEU A 647 -23.48 1.55 -11.73
CA LEU A 647 -24.66 0.73 -11.91
C LEU A 647 -25.64 0.87 -10.75
N VAL A 648 -25.19 0.70 -9.50
CA VAL A 648 -26.11 0.73 -8.35
C VAL A 648 -26.54 2.17 -7.99
N PRO A 649 -25.62 3.11 -7.70
CA PRO A 649 -26.04 4.45 -7.26
C PRO A 649 -26.75 5.25 -8.36
N LEU A 650 -26.25 5.24 -9.60
CA LEU A 650 -26.84 6.08 -10.66
C LEU A 650 -28.18 5.52 -11.16
N THR A 651 -28.41 4.21 -11.10
CA THR A 651 -29.74 3.67 -11.42
C THR A 651 -30.78 4.05 -10.36
N LEU A 652 -30.43 3.92 -9.07
CA LEU A 652 -31.31 4.36 -7.97
C LEU A 652 -31.56 5.88 -8.03
N PHE A 653 -30.53 6.66 -8.37
CA PHE A 653 -30.65 8.10 -8.53
C PHE A 653 -31.50 8.50 -9.74
N GLY A 654 -31.30 7.84 -10.88
CA GLY A 654 -31.99 8.12 -12.14
C GLY A 654 -33.47 7.71 -12.13
N THR A 655 -33.79 6.58 -11.51
CA THR A 655 -35.17 6.09 -11.34
C THR A 655 -35.97 6.88 -10.31
N ARG A 656 -35.34 7.81 -9.59
CA ARG A 656 -35.99 8.60 -8.52
C ARG A 656 -36.58 7.70 -7.41
N TYR A 657 -35.95 6.55 -7.19
CA TYR A 657 -36.51 5.51 -6.33
C TYR A 657 -36.61 5.98 -4.87
N ILE A 658 -37.77 5.71 -4.27
CA ILE A 658 -38.02 5.86 -2.83
C ILE A 658 -38.11 4.44 -2.29
N TYR A 659 -37.33 4.16 -1.25
CA TYR A 659 -37.22 2.81 -0.74
C TYR A 659 -38.57 2.36 -0.18
N SER A 660 -39.01 1.16 -0.54
CA SER A 660 -40.10 0.49 0.18
C SER A 660 -39.60 -0.04 1.52
N LYS A 661 -40.51 -0.38 2.43
CA LYS A 661 -40.16 -1.03 3.71
C LYS A 661 -39.34 -2.30 3.52
N SER A 662 -39.71 -3.16 2.56
CA SER A 662 -38.97 -4.39 2.25
C SER A 662 -37.57 -4.10 1.69
N PHE A 663 -37.46 -3.12 0.80
CA PHE A 663 -36.18 -2.73 0.23
C PHE A 663 -35.25 -2.11 1.27
N PHE A 664 -35.77 -1.23 2.12
CA PHE A 664 -35.01 -0.64 3.23
C PHE A 664 -34.57 -1.71 4.25
N THR A 665 -35.40 -2.72 4.50
CA THR A 665 -35.00 -3.86 5.33
C THR A 665 -33.84 -4.62 4.69
N GLY A 666 -33.89 -4.87 3.38
CA GLY A 666 -32.77 -5.43 2.62
C GLY A 666 -31.51 -4.56 2.67
N TRP A 667 -31.66 -3.24 2.58
CA TRP A 667 -30.57 -2.27 2.73
C TRP A 667 -29.89 -2.36 4.10
N VAL A 668 -30.68 -2.41 5.18
CA VAL A 668 -30.17 -2.57 6.54
C VAL A 668 -29.39 -3.89 6.67
N VAL A 669 -29.95 -5.00 6.18
CA VAL A 669 -29.28 -6.31 6.21
C VAL A 669 -27.96 -6.31 5.43
N ALA A 670 -27.95 -5.73 4.23
CA ALA A 670 -26.74 -5.59 3.42
C ALA A 670 -25.70 -4.72 4.14
N SER A 671 -26.12 -3.58 4.72
CA SER A 671 -25.23 -2.68 5.46
C SER A 671 -24.58 -3.34 6.68
N PHE A 672 -25.33 -4.22 7.37
CA PHE A 672 -24.85 -4.93 8.55
C PHE A 672 -23.96 -6.13 8.18
N SER A 673 -24.27 -6.83 7.09
CA SER A 673 -23.49 -7.97 6.59
C SER A 673 -22.15 -7.56 5.99
N HIS A 674 -22.09 -6.41 5.31
CA HIS A 674 -20.83 -5.82 4.87
C HIS A 674 -19.92 -5.44 6.04
N GLN A 675 -20.49 -5.13 7.20
CA GLN A 675 -19.74 -4.74 8.39
C GLN A 675 -19.11 -5.95 9.11
N SER A 676 -19.70 -7.14 9.01
CA SER A 676 -19.17 -8.39 9.61
C SER A 676 -18.16 -9.14 8.75
N SER A 677 -18.16 -8.88 7.44
CA SER A 677 -17.26 -9.52 6.46
C SER A 677 -15.75 -9.37 6.74
N PRO A 678 -15.23 -8.21 7.18
CA PRO A 678 -13.79 -8.01 7.42
C PRO A 678 -13.19 -8.91 8.49
N LEU A 679 -13.97 -9.27 9.51
CA LEU A 679 -13.52 -10.07 10.65
C LEU A 679 -13.34 -11.54 10.25
N THR A 680 -14.24 -12.07 9.44
CA THR A 680 -14.20 -13.47 8.97
C THR A 680 -12.99 -13.70 8.07
N GLU A 681 -12.72 -12.78 7.14
CA GLU A 681 -11.61 -12.90 6.18
C GLU A 681 -10.24 -12.61 6.81
N ALA A 682 -10.15 -11.67 7.76
CA ALA A 682 -8.91 -11.44 8.51
C ALA A 682 -8.50 -12.70 9.28
N THR A 683 -9.46 -13.44 9.83
CA THR A 683 -9.19 -14.67 10.60
C THR A 683 -8.71 -15.83 9.69
N GLU A 684 -9.31 -16.01 8.51
CA GLU A 684 -8.88 -17.03 7.54
C GLU A 684 -7.47 -16.78 6.96
N ILE A 685 -7.12 -15.51 6.74
CA ILE A 685 -5.83 -15.12 6.13
C ILE A 685 -4.68 -15.15 7.15
N ILE A 686 -4.97 -14.92 8.44
CA ILE A 686 -3.97 -15.03 9.51
C ILE A 686 -3.61 -16.50 9.81
N GLY A 687 -4.54 -17.44 9.56
CA GLY A 687 -4.40 -18.84 9.97
C GLY A 687 -3.80 -19.82 8.96
N SER A 688 -3.62 -19.47 7.68
CA SER A 688 -3.24 -20.46 6.66
C SER A 688 -2.11 -20.02 5.71
N PRO A 689 -1.06 -20.84 5.51
CA PRO A 689 -0.13 -20.67 4.40
C PRO A 689 -0.81 -21.22 3.15
N LEU A 690 -1.75 -20.49 2.55
CA LEU A 690 -2.40 -20.95 1.33
C LEU A 690 -1.49 -20.71 0.11
N PRO A 691 -1.17 -21.75 -0.68
CA PRO A 691 -0.28 -21.64 -1.83
C PRO A 691 -0.91 -20.82 -2.98
N PRO A 692 -0.10 -20.22 -3.88
CA PRO A 692 -0.51 -19.11 -4.76
C PRO A 692 -1.42 -19.46 -5.96
N SER A 693 -1.94 -20.69 -6.03
CA SER A 693 -2.51 -21.24 -7.27
C SER A 693 -3.86 -21.95 -7.11
N SER A 694 -4.43 -22.08 -5.91
CA SER A 694 -5.65 -22.88 -5.79
C SER A 694 -6.85 -22.19 -6.44
N ALA A 695 -7.56 -22.90 -7.31
CA ALA A 695 -8.85 -22.48 -7.86
C ALA A 695 -9.85 -22.11 -6.76
N LYS A 696 -9.69 -22.68 -5.55
CA LYS A 696 -10.46 -22.32 -4.35
C LYS A 696 -10.20 -20.90 -3.87
N THR A 697 -8.97 -20.38 -3.97
CA THR A 697 -8.67 -18.98 -3.58
C THR A 697 -9.23 -17.99 -4.60
N ARG A 698 -9.22 -18.34 -5.90
CA ARG A 698 -9.88 -17.53 -6.94
C ARG A 698 -11.41 -17.60 -6.81
N ALA A 699 -11.96 -18.77 -6.52
CA ALA A 699 -13.39 -18.96 -6.28
C ALA A 699 -13.83 -18.28 -4.98
N ALA A 700 -13.03 -18.29 -3.91
CA ALA A 700 -13.31 -17.56 -2.67
C ALA A 700 -13.21 -16.05 -2.89
N MET A 701 -12.18 -15.54 -3.57
CA MET A 701 -12.12 -14.10 -3.91
C MET A 701 -13.23 -13.66 -4.86
N LEU A 702 -13.60 -14.48 -5.85
CA LEU A 702 -14.70 -14.17 -6.78
C LEU A 702 -16.06 -14.37 -6.12
N ALA A 703 -16.23 -15.33 -5.21
CA ALA A 703 -17.43 -15.51 -4.41
C ALA A 703 -17.56 -14.42 -3.34
N SER A 704 -16.47 -13.96 -2.73
CA SER A 704 -16.44 -12.79 -1.85
C SER A 704 -16.68 -11.52 -2.64
N LEU A 705 -16.04 -11.31 -3.80
CA LEU A 705 -16.38 -10.19 -4.70
C LEU A 705 -17.84 -10.29 -5.13
N ALA A 706 -18.35 -11.48 -5.45
CA ALA A 706 -19.74 -11.68 -5.82
C ALA A 706 -20.67 -11.49 -4.62
N VAL A 707 -20.35 -11.89 -3.41
CA VAL A 707 -21.17 -11.66 -2.20
C VAL A 707 -21.06 -10.20 -1.73
N LEU A 708 -19.95 -9.52 -2.00
CA LEU A 708 -19.73 -8.11 -1.66
C LEU A 708 -20.32 -7.15 -2.73
N LEU A 709 -20.30 -7.53 -4.01
CA LEU A 709 -20.85 -6.79 -5.15
C LEU A 709 -22.30 -7.18 -5.45
N LEU A 710 -22.71 -8.44 -5.21
CA LEU A 710 -24.10 -8.91 -5.22
C LEU A 710 -24.75 -8.86 -3.83
N GLY A 711 -24.03 -8.59 -2.74
CA GLY A 711 -24.69 -8.21 -1.49
C GLY A 711 -25.34 -6.83 -1.63
N SER A 712 -24.67 -5.94 -2.35
CA SER A 712 -25.21 -4.67 -2.81
C SER A 712 -26.13 -4.88 -4.04
N ALA A 713 -25.69 -5.52 -5.12
CA ALA A 713 -26.55 -5.66 -6.31
C ALA A 713 -27.68 -6.71 -6.17
N GLY A 714 -27.47 -7.82 -5.46
CA GLY A 714 -28.44 -8.91 -5.33
C GLY A 714 -29.55 -8.64 -4.30
N ALA A 715 -29.26 -7.95 -3.19
CA ALA A 715 -30.32 -7.43 -2.32
C ALA A 715 -31.14 -6.33 -3.03
N LEU A 716 -30.52 -5.51 -3.89
CA LEU A 716 -31.19 -4.39 -4.59
C LEU A 716 -31.87 -4.82 -5.91
N LEU A 717 -31.40 -5.88 -6.59
CA LEU A 717 -31.98 -6.38 -7.85
C LEU A 717 -33.01 -7.51 -7.65
N PHE A 718 -32.90 -8.31 -6.57
CA PHE A 718 -33.82 -9.45 -6.33
C PHE A 718 -34.87 -9.20 -5.23
N ALA A 719 -34.82 -8.07 -4.51
CA ALA A 719 -35.88 -7.71 -3.55
C ALA A 719 -37.30 -7.64 -4.15
N PRO A 720 -37.52 -7.23 -5.43
CA PRO A 720 -38.85 -7.29 -6.02
C PRO A 720 -39.32 -8.72 -6.34
N TRP A 721 -38.40 -9.67 -6.53
CA TRP A 721 -38.74 -11.03 -6.99
C TRP A 721 -38.90 -12.05 -5.85
N PHE A 722 -38.20 -11.87 -4.72
CA PHE A 722 -38.29 -12.81 -3.60
C PHE A 722 -39.41 -12.51 -2.60
N TRP A 723 -39.98 -11.29 -2.62
CA TRP A 723 -40.93 -10.83 -1.59
C TRP A 723 -42.23 -10.23 -2.17
N SER A 724 -42.61 -10.58 -3.42
CA SER A 724 -43.89 -10.16 -4.02
C SER A 724 -44.96 -11.25 -4.06
N SER A 725 -44.76 -12.42 -3.44
CA SER A 725 -45.76 -13.51 -3.47
C SER A 725 -46.64 -13.51 -2.22
N GLU A 726 -47.30 -12.39 -1.93
CA GLU A 726 -48.36 -12.39 -0.91
C GLU A 726 -49.42 -11.30 -1.18
N SER A 727 -49.95 -11.26 -2.41
CA SER A 727 -51.22 -10.60 -2.69
C SER A 727 -51.82 -11.03 -4.03
N THR A 728 -52.22 -12.30 -4.17
CA THR A 728 -53.31 -12.66 -5.11
C THR A 728 -53.95 -13.98 -4.68
N THR A 729 -54.91 -13.89 -3.76
CA THR A 729 -55.83 -14.99 -3.45
C THR A 729 -57.00 -14.95 -4.42
N GLN A 730 -57.48 -16.14 -4.83
CA GLN A 730 -58.76 -16.44 -5.51
C GLN A 730 -58.83 -16.25 -7.04
N ALA A 731 -58.65 -17.35 -7.78
CA ALA A 731 -59.69 -17.94 -8.66
C ALA A 731 -59.15 -19.18 -9.42
N ILE A 732 -59.94 -20.28 -9.36
CA ILE A 732 -59.99 -21.45 -10.26
C ILE A 732 -59.03 -22.64 -9.98
N SER A 733 -59.63 -23.74 -9.50
CA SER A 733 -59.18 -25.15 -9.61
C SER A 733 -59.81 -25.82 -10.86
N PRO A 734 -59.62 -27.12 -11.16
CA PRO A 734 -58.40 -27.95 -11.23
C PRO A 734 -58.32 -28.75 -12.55
N LEU A 735 -57.12 -29.14 -13.01
CA LEU A 735 -56.97 -30.33 -13.88
C LEU A 735 -55.71 -31.12 -13.46
N LEU A 736 -55.98 -32.31 -12.92
CA LEU A 736 -55.15 -33.45 -12.53
C LEU A 736 -54.35 -34.08 -13.73
N PRO A 737 -53.50 -35.13 -13.55
CA PRO A 737 -52.45 -35.40 -12.53
C PRO A 737 -51.20 -36.15 -13.16
N PRO A 738 -50.46 -37.08 -12.49
CA PRO A 738 -48.99 -37.02 -12.40
C PRO A 738 -48.26 -38.24 -13.01
N ALA A 739 -46.91 -38.25 -13.09
CA ALA A 739 -46.15 -39.50 -13.18
C ALA A 739 -44.69 -39.38 -12.75
N ASN A 740 -44.25 -40.46 -12.10
CA ASN A 740 -43.01 -40.74 -11.41
C ASN A 740 -41.76 -40.94 -12.31
N MET A 741 -40.62 -40.99 -11.62
CA MET A 741 -39.59 -42.06 -11.67
C MET A 741 -38.21 -41.76 -12.30
N THR A 742 -37.23 -41.68 -11.39
CA THR A 742 -35.95 -42.42 -11.32
C THR A 742 -34.86 -42.31 -12.41
N VAL A 743 -33.73 -41.74 -11.99
CA VAL A 743 -32.33 -42.26 -11.99
C VAL A 743 -31.87 -43.19 -13.14
N LYS A 744 -30.86 -42.75 -13.92
CA LYS A 744 -29.52 -43.41 -14.02
C LYS A 744 -28.56 -42.70 -15.00
N ASN A 745 -27.30 -42.65 -14.59
CA ASN A 745 -26.11 -42.32 -15.37
C ASN A 745 -25.87 -43.31 -16.53
N SER A 746 -25.36 -42.80 -17.66
CA SER A 746 -24.26 -43.44 -18.40
C SER A 746 -23.65 -42.50 -19.44
N SER A 747 -22.44 -42.86 -19.83
CA SER A 747 -21.35 -42.10 -20.45
C SER A 747 -21.27 -42.19 -21.98
N ALA A 748 -20.51 -41.23 -22.55
CA ALA A 748 -19.63 -41.32 -23.72
C ALA A 748 -20.24 -41.46 -25.13
N SER A 749 -19.85 -40.57 -26.05
CA SER A 749 -18.83 -40.88 -27.08
C SER A 749 -18.60 -39.72 -28.04
N ALA A 750 -17.36 -39.65 -28.53
CA ALA A 750 -16.74 -38.63 -29.35
C ALA A 750 -17.15 -38.66 -30.83
N LEU A 751 -16.88 -37.56 -31.54
CA LEU A 751 -16.68 -37.56 -32.99
C LEU A 751 -15.53 -36.62 -33.38
N SER A 752 -14.58 -37.18 -34.12
CA SER A 752 -13.35 -36.59 -34.65
C SER A 752 -13.58 -35.82 -35.95
N LEU A 753 -12.68 -34.88 -36.29
CA LEU A 753 -11.99 -34.84 -37.60
C LEU A 753 -10.81 -33.83 -37.62
N ARG A 754 -9.68 -34.32 -38.16
CA ARG A 754 -8.42 -33.67 -38.62
C ARG A 754 -8.68 -32.64 -39.75
N SER A 755 -7.82 -31.72 -40.25
CA SER A 755 -6.34 -31.52 -40.28
C SER A 755 -5.95 -30.21 -41.01
N SER A 756 -4.95 -29.47 -40.48
CA SER A 756 -3.74 -28.87 -41.14
C SER A 756 -3.81 -27.60 -42.06
N PRO A 757 -2.68 -26.96 -42.53
CA PRO A 757 -2.12 -25.69 -42.02
C PRO A 757 -1.59 -24.67 -43.09
N SER A 758 -1.06 -23.49 -42.68
CA SER A 758 -0.13 -22.60 -43.46
C SER A 758 0.34 -21.43 -42.53
N SER A 759 1.63 -21.21 -42.21
CA SER A 759 2.85 -20.76 -42.93
C SER A 759 3.27 -19.29 -42.62
N ALA A 760 4.41 -19.12 -41.92
CA ALA A 760 5.50 -18.11 -42.02
C ALA A 760 5.17 -16.58 -41.89
N THR A 761 5.99 -15.62 -41.43
CA THR A 761 7.44 -15.47 -41.13
C THR A 761 7.64 -14.09 -40.44
N SER A 762 8.61 -13.92 -39.54
CA SER A 762 9.61 -12.81 -39.55
C SER A 762 10.31 -12.63 -38.19
N THR A 763 11.64 -12.62 -38.24
CA THR A 763 12.61 -12.34 -37.18
C THR A 763 12.81 -10.84 -36.97
N PRO A 764 13.46 -10.43 -35.86
CA PRO A 764 14.54 -9.47 -36.02
C PRO A 764 15.82 -9.82 -35.24
N VAL A 765 16.90 -9.31 -35.81
CA VAL A 765 18.33 -9.40 -35.48
C VAL A 765 18.66 -8.68 -34.16
N LEU A 766 19.59 -9.22 -33.36
CA LEU A 766 20.30 -8.46 -32.33
C LEU A 766 21.82 -8.63 -32.50
N SER A 767 22.51 -7.49 -32.53
CA SER A 767 23.94 -7.31 -32.58
C SER A 767 24.63 -7.72 -31.28
N THR A 768 25.84 -8.26 -31.45
CA THR A 768 26.84 -8.66 -30.44
C THR A 768 27.40 -7.49 -29.63
N GLU A 769 27.52 -7.64 -28.31
CA GLU A 769 28.73 -7.28 -27.56
C GLU A 769 28.75 -7.90 -26.15
N SER A 770 29.97 -8.20 -25.70
CA SER A 770 30.43 -9.13 -24.68
C SER A 770 30.44 -8.57 -23.25
N ASP A 771 30.09 -9.39 -22.25
CA ASP A 771 30.92 -9.53 -21.04
C ASP A 771 30.53 -10.75 -20.20
N THR A 772 31.55 -11.47 -19.72
CA THR A 772 31.48 -12.78 -19.05
C THR A 772 30.94 -12.71 -17.62
N GLY A 773 29.85 -13.44 -17.31
CA GLY A 773 29.35 -13.59 -15.93
C GLY A 773 28.18 -14.58 -15.82
N VAL A 774 28.46 -15.81 -15.38
CA VAL A 774 27.53 -16.96 -15.37
C VAL A 774 26.56 -16.90 -14.19
N ARG A 775 25.24 -16.99 -14.46
CA ARG A 775 24.20 -17.29 -13.45
C ARG A 775 24.09 -18.81 -13.28
N VAL A 776 24.33 -19.30 -12.07
CA VAL A 776 24.08 -20.70 -11.66
C VAL A 776 22.77 -20.76 -10.89
N GLU A 777 21.76 -21.49 -11.39
CA GLU A 777 20.52 -21.79 -10.66
C GLU A 777 20.64 -23.16 -9.97
N HIS A 778 20.52 -23.18 -8.63
CA HIS A 778 20.35 -24.43 -7.87
C HIS A 778 18.89 -24.89 -7.97
N ILE A 779 18.65 -26.06 -8.57
CA ILE A 779 17.33 -26.70 -8.60
C ILE A 779 17.21 -27.61 -7.38
N THR A 780 16.40 -27.23 -6.39
CA THR A 780 16.04 -28.11 -5.26
C THR A 780 14.86 -29.03 -5.61
N ASP A 781 14.92 -30.26 -5.09
CA ASP A 781 14.14 -31.51 -5.28
C ASP A 781 12.59 -31.50 -5.35
N ALA A 782 11.92 -30.40 -5.73
CA ALA A 782 10.46 -30.35 -5.77
C ALA A 782 9.81 -30.68 -7.13
N ASN A 783 10.58 -30.88 -8.21
CA ASN A 783 10.02 -30.98 -9.58
C ASN A 783 10.24 -32.31 -10.32
N LEU A 784 10.73 -33.37 -9.67
CA LEU A 784 10.93 -34.67 -10.32
C LEU A 784 9.88 -35.70 -9.90
N ARG A 785 8.62 -35.49 -10.30
CA ARG A 785 7.66 -36.58 -10.45
C ARG A 785 6.75 -36.36 -11.66
N GLY A 786 6.96 -37.20 -12.68
CA GLY A 786 6.03 -37.39 -13.81
C GLY A 786 6.41 -36.57 -15.03
N GLY A 787 6.80 -37.27 -16.11
CA GLY A 787 7.23 -36.68 -17.36
C GLY A 787 6.22 -35.70 -17.95
N GLN A 788 6.52 -34.41 -17.80
CA GLN A 788 5.98 -33.34 -18.62
C GLN A 788 7.13 -32.57 -19.25
N GLU A 789 6.91 -32.22 -20.52
CA GLU A 789 7.85 -31.73 -21.51
C GLU A 789 8.80 -30.65 -20.98
N VAL A 790 10.09 -30.84 -21.27
CA VAL A 790 11.15 -29.85 -21.09
C VAL A 790 10.85 -28.70 -22.06
N GLU A 791 10.02 -27.75 -21.62
CA GLU A 791 9.70 -26.58 -22.41
C GLU A 791 10.94 -25.69 -22.53
N ARG A 792 11.29 -25.39 -23.79
CA ARG A 792 12.52 -24.77 -24.29
C ARG A 792 13.04 -23.63 -23.38
N ARG A 793 14.03 -23.94 -22.55
CA ARG A 793 14.94 -22.95 -21.98
C ARG A 793 16.03 -22.69 -23.05
N THR A 794 16.43 -21.44 -23.18
CA THR A 794 17.36 -20.88 -24.18
C THR A 794 18.38 -21.87 -24.75
N ALA A 795 18.51 -21.95 -26.08
CA ALA A 795 19.39 -22.90 -26.77
C ALA A 795 20.82 -22.86 -26.22
N GLY A 796 21.28 -24.00 -25.69
CA GLY A 796 22.68 -24.23 -25.37
C GLY A 796 23.06 -24.54 -23.94
N GLY A 797 22.11 -24.80 -23.04
CA GLY A 797 22.45 -25.23 -21.68
C GLY A 797 22.92 -26.68 -21.58
N CYS A 798 23.46 -27.01 -20.42
CA CYS A 798 23.85 -28.36 -20.05
C CYS A 798 23.39 -28.69 -18.62
N TYR A 799 22.95 -29.92 -18.43
CA TYR A 799 22.53 -30.47 -17.15
C TYR A 799 23.51 -31.54 -16.66
N PHE A 800 23.70 -31.62 -15.36
CA PHE A 800 24.60 -32.59 -14.74
C PHE A 800 24.17 -32.96 -13.33
N CYS A 801 24.53 -34.16 -12.89
CA CYS A 801 24.08 -34.74 -11.62
C CYS A 801 25.22 -35.42 -10.86
N SER A 802 25.11 -35.48 -9.53
CA SER A 802 26.12 -36.04 -8.64
C SER A 802 26.11 -37.56 -8.57
N GLU A 803 25.03 -38.21 -9.02
CA GLU A 803 24.89 -39.67 -9.04
C GLU A 803 24.49 -40.20 -10.44
N PRO A 804 24.80 -41.48 -10.75
CA PRO A 804 24.40 -42.13 -12.00
C PRO A 804 22.89 -42.17 -12.20
N GLY A 805 22.43 -42.10 -13.45
CA GLY A 805 20.99 -42.25 -13.77
C GLY A 805 20.18 -40.96 -13.63
N TRP A 806 20.85 -39.80 -13.65
CA TRP A 806 20.23 -38.48 -13.45
C TRP A 806 19.59 -38.30 -12.06
N THR A 807 20.24 -38.85 -11.03
CA THR A 807 19.81 -38.77 -9.63
C THR A 807 20.84 -38.04 -8.75
N GLY A 808 20.52 -37.80 -7.48
CA GLY A 808 21.36 -37.03 -6.56
C GLY A 808 21.18 -35.52 -6.70
N GLN A 809 22.21 -34.73 -6.40
CA GLN A 809 22.19 -33.28 -6.63
C GLN A 809 22.40 -32.99 -8.11
N CYS A 810 21.42 -32.35 -8.75
CA CYS A 810 21.50 -31.97 -10.15
C CYS A 810 21.55 -30.44 -10.32
N GLY A 811 22.34 -30.00 -11.30
CA GLY A 811 22.49 -28.59 -11.70
C GLY A 811 22.22 -28.42 -13.19
N TYR A 812 21.80 -27.21 -13.57
CA TYR A 812 21.69 -26.79 -14.96
C TYR A 812 22.48 -25.49 -15.14
N ALA A 813 23.39 -25.47 -16.12
CA ALA A 813 24.19 -24.30 -16.44
C ALA A 813 23.82 -23.81 -17.85
N LEU A 814 23.56 -22.51 -17.97
CA LEU A 814 23.32 -21.88 -19.26
C LEU A 814 24.68 -21.62 -19.91
N SER A 815 25.02 -22.40 -20.94
CA SER A 815 26.31 -22.34 -21.61
C SER A 815 26.17 -21.54 -22.92
N VAL A 816 26.84 -20.41 -22.99
CA VAL A 816 26.96 -19.62 -24.22
C VAL A 816 27.88 -20.40 -25.17
N MET A 817 27.41 -20.61 -26.39
CA MET A 817 28.14 -21.38 -27.40
C MET A 817 29.55 -20.81 -27.64
N GLY A 818 30.55 -21.69 -27.65
CA GLY A 818 31.95 -21.34 -27.79
C GLY A 818 32.61 -20.76 -26.54
N THR A 819 31.88 -20.59 -25.43
CA THR A 819 32.44 -20.10 -24.17
C THR A 819 32.91 -21.26 -23.29
N ARG A 820 34.03 -21.08 -22.60
CA ARG A 820 34.65 -22.07 -21.70
C ARG A 820 34.15 -21.88 -20.27
N TYR A 821 33.80 -22.96 -19.60
CA TYR A 821 33.22 -22.96 -18.26
C TYR A 821 33.99 -23.90 -17.34
N SER A 822 34.35 -23.42 -16.15
CA SER A 822 35.04 -24.21 -15.11
C SER A 822 34.05 -24.71 -14.05
N MET A 823 34.28 -25.93 -13.56
CA MET A 823 33.55 -26.52 -12.44
C MET A 823 33.99 -26.01 -11.06
N GLU A 824 34.97 -25.10 -10.96
CA GLU A 824 35.47 -24.58 -9.66
C GLU A 824 34.39 -23.97 -8.77
N SER A 825 33.30 -23.46 -9.34
CA SER A 825 32.17 -22.91 -8.60
C SER A 825 31.24 -23.97 -7.97
N TRP A 826 31.50 -25.26 -8.17
CA TRP A 826 30.63 -26.37 -7.74
C TRP A 826 31.31 -27.19 -6.64
N THR A 827 30.59 -27.45 -5.55
CA THR A 827 31.14 -28.11 -4.35
C THR A 827 31.29 -29.64 -4.49
N TRP A 828 30.88 -30.22 -5.61
CA TRP A 828 30.87 -31.66 -5.86
C TRP A 828 31.27 -31.97 -7.31
N THR A 829 31.83 -33.16 -7.55
CA THR A 829 32.22 -33.58 -8.90
C THR A 829 31.06 -34.29 -9.60
N ALA A 830 30.70 -33.86 -10.80
CA ALA A 830 29.58 -34.46 -11.53
C ALA A 830 29.89 -35.85 -12.10
N VAL A 831 28.88 -36.72 -12.03
CA VAL A 831 28.92 -38.12 -12.46
C VAL A 831 28.03 -38.35 -13.68
N GLY A 832 26.95 -37.58 -13.86
CA GLY A 832 26.18 -37.52 -15.10
C GLY A 832 26.30 -36.14 -15.77
N PHE A 833 26.37 -36.07 -17.10
CA PHE A 833 26.43 -34.81 -17.86
C PHE A 833 25.75 -34.95 -19.22
N GLY A 834 24.90 -33.98 -19.58
CA GLY A 834 24.23 -33.92 -20.88
C GLY A 834 23.95 -32.50 -21.35
N PRO A 835 24.15 -32.19 -22.64
CA PRO A 835 23.74 -30.91 -23.22
C PRO A 835 22.28 -30.94 -23.70
N ASP A 836 21.70 -29.78 -23.99
CA ASP A 836 20.39 -29.67 -24.67
C ASP A 836 20.44 -30.18 -26.14
N GLU A 837 19.28 -30.51 -26.74
CA GLU A 837 19.15 -31.16 -28.07
C GLU A 837 19.94 -30.51 -29.21
N ASP A 838 20.08 -29.18 -29.14
CA ASP A 838 20.68 -28.34 -30.19
C ASP A 838 22.21 -28.19 -30.02
N ALA A 839 22.79 -28.76 -28.95
CA ALA A 839 24.17 -28.56 -28.52
C ALA A 839 25.00 -29.86 -28.46
N ARG A 840 26.28 -29.73 -28.80
CA ARG A 840 27.35 -30.71 -28.54
C ARG A 840 28.34 -30.05 -27.60
N CYS A 841 28.66 -30.66 -26.46
CA CYS A 841 29.64 -30.10 -25.53
C CYS A 841 30.86 -31.01 -25.42
N PHE A 842 32.04 -30.39 -25.35
CA PHE A 842 33.29 -31.05 -24.99
C PHE A 842 33.53 -30.84 -23.51
N ILE A 843 33.80 -31.95 -22.80
CA ILE A 843 34.20 -31.94 -21.40
C ILE A 843 35.69 -32.24 -21.29
N TYR A 844 36.37 -31.62 -20.33
CA TYR A 844 37.83 -31.67 -20.17
C TYR A 844 38.20 -32.04 -18.73
N SER A 845 39.39 -32.65 -18.57
CA SER A 845 39.92 -33.02 -17.25
C SER A 845 40.75 -31.93 -16.56
N ASP A 846 41.02 -30.83 -17.26
CA ASP A 846 41.59 -29.61 -16.71
C ASP A 846 40.53 -28.49 -16.55
N TYR A 847 40.87 -27.40 -15.84
CA TYR A 847 39.97 -26.29 -15.60
C TYR A 847 39.96 -25.22 -16.72
N GLY A 848 40.85 -25.30 -17.70
CA GLY A 848 41.04 -24.31 -18.77
C GLY A 848 40.41 -24.64 -20.13
N CYS A 849 39.81 -25.82 -20.27
CA CYS A 849 39.36 -26.41 -21.55
C CYS A 849 40.49 -26.52 -22.60
N ASP A 850 41.73 -26.76 -22.16
CA ASP A 850 42.91 -26.80 -23.03
C ASP A 850 43.61 -28.18 -23.05
N SER A 851 43.16 -29.15 -22.24
CA SER A 851 43.76 -30.49 -22.26
C SER A 851 43.39 -31.31 -23.50
N GLN A 852 44.31 -32.17 -23.93
CA GLN A 852 44.04 -33.22 -24.93
C GLN A 852 43.11 -34.33 -24.40
N ASP A 853 42.92 -34.40 -23.08
CA ASP A 853 42.05 -35.37 -22.42
C ASP A 853 40.62 -34.80 -22.37
N SER A 854 39.90 -34.94 -23.49
CA SER A 854 38.54 -34.42 -23.68
C SER A 854 37.55 -35.48 -24.18
N LEU A 855 36.26 -35.32 -23.85
CA LEU A 855 35.17 -36.17 -24.35
C LEU A 855 34.07 -35.31 -24.97
N SER A 856 33.66 -35.65 -26.18
CA SER A 856 32.49 -35.06 -26.83
C SER A 856 31.20 -35.72 -26.31
N VAL A 857 30.27 -34.91 -25.83
CA VAL A 857 28.96 -35.33 -25.33
C VAL A 857 27.87 -34.64 -26.14
N GLU A 858 26.92 -35.41 -26.65
CA GLU A 858 25.74 -34.92 -27.38
C GLU A 858 24.47 -35.31 -26.65
N TYR A 859 23.37 -34.57 -26.87
CA TYR A 859 22.06 -34.89 -26.27
C TYR A 859 21.66 -36.36 -26.58
N PRO A 860 21.15 -37.12 -25.58
CA PRO A 860 20.80 -36.68 -24.22
C PRO A 860 21.97 -36.66 -23.24
N GLY A 861 23.17 -37.07 -23.64
CA GLY A 861 24.36 -37.15 -22.79
C GLY A 861 24.54 -38.49 -22.10
N TYR A 862 25.44 -38.53 -21.11
CA TYR A 862 25.73 -39.72 -20.33
C TYR A 862 25.17 -39.58 -18.92
N ALA A 863 24.19 -40.41 -18.59
CA ALA A 863 23.64 -40.49 -17.24
C ALA A 863 24.67 -41.01 -16.22
N ASP A 864 25.72 -41.68 -16.69
CA ASP A 864 26.89 -42.12 -15.94
C ASP A 864 28.14 -41.98 -16.81
N LEU A 865 28.95 -40.95 -16.55
CA LEU A 865 30.24 -40.74 -17.23
C LEU A 865 31.24 -41.87 -16.93
N GLY A 866 31.03 -42.64 -15.86
CA GLY A 866 31.85 -43.82 -15.57
C GLY A 866 31.70 -44.93 -16.59
N SER A 867 30.53 -45.06 -17.21
CA SER A 867 30.28 -46.02 -18.29
C SER A 867 31.16 -45.79 -19.53
N VAL A 868 31.71 -44.58 -19.68
CA VAL A 868 32.60 -44.18 -20.77
C VAL A 868 34.02 -43.83 -20.29
N GLY A 869 34.41 -44.29 -19.09
CA GLY A 869 35.76 -44.10 -18.56
C GLY A 869 36.07 -42.68 -18.07
N TRP A 870 35.03 -41.87 -17.84
CA TRP A 870 35.11 -40.44 -17.49
C TRP A 870 34.61 -40.12 -16.06
N SER A 871 34.53 -41.13 -15.18
CA SER A 871 34.14 -40.97 -13.77
C SER A 871 34.96 -39.89 -13.07
N GLN A 872 34.28 -38.86 -12.55
CA GLN A 872 34.88 -37.79 -11.73
C GLN A 872 36.02 -37.00 -12.39
N ARG A 873 36.15 -37.07 -13.72
CA ARG A 873 37.20 -36.37 -14.47
C ARG A 873 36.75 -35.01 -15.00
N LEU A 874 35.46 -34.72 -15.05
CA LEU A 874 34.94 -33.44 -15.53
C LEU A 874 35.39 -32.27 -14.64
N ARG A 875 36.18 -31.35 -15.21
CA ARG A 875 36.66 -30.11 -14.56
C ARG A 875 36.27 -28.85 -15.30
N SER A 876 36.11 -28.91 -16.62
CA SER A 876 35.58 -27.79 -17.41
C SER A 876 34.84 -28.30 -18.65
N TRP A 877 34.03 -27.44 -19.26
CA TRP A 877 33.30 -27.77 -20.48
C TRP A 877 33.13 -26.57 -21.42
N GLN A 878 32.93 -26.88 -22.70
CA GLN A 878 32.62 -25.90 -23.75
C GLN A 878 31.57 -26.48 -24.70
N CYS A 879 30.52 -25.73 -24.99
CA CYS A 879 29.41 -26.18 -25.85
C CYS A 879 29.46 -25.50 -27.22
N LEU A 880 29.14 -26.24 -28.28
CA LEU A 880 29.03 -25.79 -29.65
C LEU A 880 27.71 -26.24 -30.27
N PHE A 881 27.24 -25.55 -31.31
CA PHE A 881 26.05 -25.97 -32.03
C PHE A 881 26.29 -27.29 -32.75
N ARG A 882 25.33 -28.21 -32.65
CA ARG A 882 25.37 -29.51 -33.33
C ARG A 882 25.22 -29.39 -34.86
N TYR A 883 24.53 -28.34 -35.30
CA TYR A 883 24.28 -28.01 -36.70
C TYR A 883 24.63 -26.55 -36.94
N ASP A 884 25.22 -26.23 -38.10
CA ASP A 884 25.48 -24.83 -38.45
C ASP A 884 24.13 -24.09 -38.62
N PRO A 885 23.85 -23.05 -37.80
CA PRO A 885 22.58 -22.35 -37.84
C PRO A 885 22.31 -21.61 -39.17
N GLN A 886 23.32 -21.42 -40.03
CA GLN A 886 23.14 -20.81 -41.36
C GLN A 886 22.89 -21.81 -42.49
N THR A 887 23.37 -23.05 -42.37
CA THR A 887 23.34 -24.04 -43.47
C THR A 887 22.55 -25.31 -43.18
N GLY A 888 22.17 -25.56 -41.91
CA GLY A 888 21.46 -26.78 -41.50
C GLY A 888 22.25 -28.08 -41.69
N SER A 889 23.52 -27.98 -42.08
CA SER A 889 24.43 -29.12 -42.22
C SER A 889 25.02 -29.49 -40.85
N LYS A 890 25.35 -30.77 -40.64
CA LYS A 890 26.12 -31.17 -39.43
C LYS A 890 27.37 -30.31 -39.39
N ALA A 891 27.60 -29.61 -38.27
CA ALA A 891 28.79 -28.81 -38.11
C ALA A 891 30.01 -29.72 -38.32
N ARG A 892 30.78 -29.50 -39.40
CA ARG A 892 32.10 -30.09 -39.55
C ARG A 892 33.01 -29.41 -38.53
N GLY A 893 32.97 -29.89 -37.29
CA GLY A 893 34.14 -29.80 -36.44
C GLY A 893 35.21 -30.64 -37.13
N ASN A 894 36.36 -30.03 -37.41
CA ASN A 894 37.52 -30.80 -37.84
C ASN A 894 37.68 -32.02 -36.92
N GLU A 895 37.82 -33.21 -37.50
CA GLU A 895 38.37 -34.39 -36.81
C GLU A 895 39.88 -34.23 -36.54
N THR A 896 40.33 -33.02 -36.22
CA THR A 896 41.70 -32.79 -35.78
C THR A 896 41.64 -32.32 -34.34
N ASN A 897 42.14 -33.21 -33.49
CA ASN A 897 42.68 -32.96 -32.17
C ASN A 897 43.28 -31.53 -32.10
N PRO A 898 43.07 -30.72 -31.03
CA PRO A 898 43.52 -29.31 -31.01
C PRO A 898 45.05 -29.10 -30.98
N HIS A 899 45.84 -30.10 -31.34
CA HIS A 899 47.31 -30.08 -31.29
C HIS A 899 48.01 -30.58 -32.56
N ASP A 900 47.31 -30.63 -33.70
CA ASP A 900 47.96 -30.71 -35.03
C ASP A 900 47.51 -29.57 -35.94
#